data_AF-A0A411DPK5-F1
#
_entry.id   AF-A0A411DPK5-F1
#
_cell.length_a   1.000
_cell.length_b   1.000
_cell.length_c   1.000
_cell.angle_alpha   90.00
_cell.angle_beta   90.00
_cell.angle_gamma   90.00
#
_symmetry.space_group_name_H-M   'P 1'
#
loop_
_entity.id
_entity.type
_entity.pdbx_description
1 polymer ?
#
loop_
_entity_poly.entity_id
_entity_poly.type
_entity_poly.pdbx_seq_one_letter_code
_entity_poly.pdbx_strand_id
1 'polypeptide(L)'
;MKYLLALSFFLTFNISFSQKISIKHFNDYNIEKLQPLISYLNSEIQQNYKEKDKAVKYDNLFRVSMAAQNYDTALSQLDSVRSVYRKSNPIISYAMGTQYEIYINAQKNKNSYKNFQEKYKEEFLKKYESLPIKTQVILPRYFNGDTEKTKKEILATLKNDFENKDSVDLKKALQLCRSYNSYITGPTFDIAKNYLKELDSRNFEVKDSLLINNNISIRVVLNKKITNPEATILVNSIYPDPEDVNDQKVHASSAYHSVYIYPRGKYTSNAAIEPFEHEQEDINKVIDWVIKQPWSNGKVGMIGGSYLGFSQWAAAKNIHPALKTIIPQASVGIGVVDFPMNNNIFSSYSLRWINYVTNNKMLDAGFKDEDQWNSVFKKWYEGGEAFNKLDSIAGKKNIIFQRWLKHPAFDSYWQKMIPYKKEYSNINIPVLTITGYYDSDQLGALYYLRNHSKYNKNADHYVIIGPYDHSGAQGYIKSNLKGYAIDSAANIDLGNMTMEWFDYILKGKLKPAFLKDKINYQVMGTNEWKSTSGIDDFDKNKLKFYITNQHQLSLAKDKDKDFTPLTVDLKDRTNADELFKQKDNVLDSKIYSPDAVVFSSQPFEKPVEFTGNFVGNLKLSVNKKDVDVYMKLYEKTKEGKYFLLSTYYGRASYAKSSEKRKLLRENKETDIAAVNNEFVSKKIEKGSTLVLVLGVIKNPLMQINYGTGKDVSEETIKDAAVPVEIKFYNNSFIEIPISLN
;
A
#
# COMPACT_ATOMS: atom_id res chain seq x y z
N MET A 1 -4.82 1.54 5.13
CA MET A 1 -3.42 1.68 5.60
C MET A 1 -2.93 3.14 5.72
N LYS A 2 -3.79 4.16 5.52
CA LYS A 2 -3.43 5.60 5.59
C LYS A 2 -3.41 6.21 7.03
N TYR A 3 -3.70 5.45 8.08
CA TYR A 3 -3.88 5.96 9.46
C TYR A 3 -2.82 5.48 10.46
N LEU A 4 -1.54 5.57 10.11
CA LEU A 4 -0.46 5.32 11.07
C LEU A 4 0.64 6.39 11.10
N LEU A 5 0.43 7.53 10.42
CA LEU A 5 1.42 8.63 10.43
C LEU A 5 0.92 9.93 11.06
N ALA A 6 -0.37 10.03 11.41
CA ALA A 6 -0.91 11.21 12.10
C ALA A 6 -1.38 10.93 13.54
N LEU A 7 -1.53 9.66 13.95
CA LEU A 7 -1.93 9.30 15.33
C LEU A 7 -0.97 8.32 16.04
N SER A 8 0.12 7.93 15.41
CA SER A 8 1.11 6.99 15.97
C SER A 8 2.30 7.73 16.57
N PHE A 9 2.03 8.62 17.52
CA PHE A 9 3.02 9.08 18.50
C PHE A 9 2.51 8.73 19.91
N PHE A 10 2.11 7.47 20.09
CA PHE A 10 1.94 6.89 21.41
C PHE A 10 2.75 5.59 21.48
N LEU A 11 3.73 5.61 22.39
CA LEU A 11 4.42 4.47 23.00
C LEU A 11 5.34 3.64 22.09
N THR A 12 6.53 4.14 21.80
CA THR A 12 7.72 3.28 21.62
C THR A 12 8.45 3.16 22.95
N PHE A 13 8.32 2.01 23.61
CA PHE A 13 9.12 1.65 24.78
C PHE A 13 10.48 1.13 24.32
N ASN A 14 11.53 1.91 24.54
CA ASN A 14 12.88 1.37 24.68
C ASN A 14 13.16 1.21 26.18
N ILE A 15 13.62 0.01 26.57
CA ILE A 15 14.14 -0.26 27.90
C ILE A 15 15.49 0.46 27.99
N SER A 16 15.45 1.68 28.52
CA SER A 16 16.62 2.47 28.89
C SER A 16 16.65 2.54 30.41
N PHE A 17 17.82 2.32 31.03
CA PHE A 17 18.03 2.61 32.45
C PHE A 17 17.43 3.98 32.79
N SER A 18 16.54 4.06 33.79
CA SER A 18 15.80 5.28 34.11
C SER A 18 16.76 6.36 34.59
N GLN A 19 17.06 7.33 33.72
CA GLN A 19 17.75 8.56 34.10
C GLN A 19 16.81 9.36 35.01
N LYS A 20 17.26 9.72 36.20
CA LYS A 20 16.51 10.51 37.18
C LYS A 20 17.05 11.93 37.27
N ILE A 21 16.16 12.89 37.50
CA ILE A 21 16.48 14.32 37.69
C ILE A 21 16.14 14.69 39.14
N SER A 22 17.04 15.35 39.87
CA SER A 22 16.78 15.76 41.25
C SER A 22 15.78 16.92 41.29
N ILE A 23 14.83 16.91 42.23
CA ILE A 23 13.80 17.96 42.34
C ILE A 23 13.61 18.48 43.78
N LYS A 24 14.58 18.23 44.67
CA LYS A 24 14.50 18.57 46.12
C LYS A 24 14.26 20.05 46.45
N HIS A 25 14.36 20.95 45.47
CA HIS A 25 14.20 22.39 45.62
C HIS A 25 12.76 22.89 45.37
N PHE A 26 11.82 22.01 45.03
CA PHE A 26 10.44 22.37 44.70
C PHE A 26 9.43 21.79 45.71
N ASN A 27 8.66 22.66 46.35
CA ASN A 27 7.67 22.28 47.38
C ASN A 27 6.23 22.72 47.06
N ASP A 28 6.01 23.46 45.96
CA ASP A 28 4.69 23.96 45.55
C ASP A 28 4.33 23.46 44.15
N TYR A 29 3.45 22.46 44.09
CA TYR A 29 3.05 21.77 42.87
C TYR A 29 1.69 22.25 42.37
N ASN A 30 1.58 23.55 42.10
CA ASN A 30 0.42 24.18 41.48
C ASN A 30 0.70 24.48 39.99
N ILE A 31 -0.26 24.20 39.11
CA ILE A 31 -0.16 24.45 37.67
C ILE A 31 0.13 25.93 37.33
N GLU A 32 -0.33 26.87 38.16
CA GLU A 32 -0.09 28.32 37.99
C GLU A 32 1.35 28.73 38.33
N LYS A 33 2.05 27.93 39.15
CA LYS A 33 3.42 28.17 39.61
C LYS A 33 4.42 27.18 39.02
N LEU A 34 4.06 26.51 37.92
CA LEU A 34 4.86 25.43 37.35
C LEU A 34 6.12 25.92 36.62
N GLN A 35 6.17 27.21 36.24
CA GLN A 35 7.24 27.76 35.40
C GLN A 35 8.66 27.58 35.96
N PRO A 36 8.96 27.82 37.26
CA PRO A 36 10.29 27.58 37.81
C PRO A 36 10.73 26.13 37.72
N LEU A 37 9.84 25.18 37.99
CA LEU A 37 10.12 23.74 37.85
C LEU A 37 10.43 23.40 36.38
N ILE A 38 9.61 23.90 35.45
CA ILE A 38 9.81 23.65 34.01
C ILE A 38 11.13 24.25 33.51
N SER A 39 11.49 25.46 33.95
CA SER A 39 12.77 26.08 33.61
C SER A 39 13.96 25.28 34.14
N TYR A 40 13.87 24.76 35.36
CA TYR A 40 14.88 23.85 35.92
C TYR A 40 15.00 22.54 35.13
N LEU A 41 13.86 21.88 34.86
CA LEU A 41 13.84 20.66 34.04
C LEU A 41 14.43 20.92 32.64
N ASN A 42 14.21 22.09 32.05
CA ASN A 42 14.84 22.44 30.77
C ASN A 42 16.35 22.52 30.88
N SER A 43 16.91 23.20 31.87
CA SER A 43 18.36 23.26 32.05
C SER A 43 18.98 21.87 32.20
N GLU A 44 18.39 21.01 33.03
CA GLU A 44 18.87 19.64 33.27
C GLU A 44 18.79 18.76 32.02
N ILE A 45 17.66 18.80 31.31
CA ILE A 45 17.42 17.96 30.13
C ILE A 45 18.28 18.44 28.95
N GLN A 46 18.41 19.74 28.70
CA GLN A 46 19.20 20.23 27.56
C GLN A 46 20.69 19.82 27.67
N GLN A 47 21.23 19.77 28.88
CA GLN A 47 22.63 19.39 29.10
C GLN A 47 22.86 17.87 29.03
N ASN A 48 21.93 17.08 29.59
CA ASN A 48 22.18 15.67 29.90
C ASN A 48 21.37 14.68 29.05
N TYR A 49 20.50 15.15 28.15
CA TYR A 49 19.60 14.26 27.40
C TYR A 49 20.31 13.53 26.25
N LYS A 50 20.28 12.20 26.33
CA LYS A 50 20.84 11.30 25.33
C LYS A 50 19.72 10.50 24.66
N GLU A 51 19.61 10.63 23.35
CA GLU A 51 18.69 9.87 22.52
C GLU A 51 19.37 9.60 21.17
N LYS A 52 19.29 8.35 20.71
CA LYS A 52 19.90 7.91 19.46
C LYS A 52 19.05 8.32 18.27
N ASP A 53 17.72 8.26 18.42
CA ASP A 53 16.81 8.70 17.37
C ASP A 53 16.78 10.23 17.29
N LYS A 54 17.25 10.79 16.16
CA LYS A 54 17.33 12.24 15.99
C LYS A 54 15.96 12.93 16.05
N ALA A 55 14.90 12.32 15.51
CA ALA A 55 13.58 12.92 15.53
C ALA A 55 13.00 12.96 16.95
N VAL A 56 13.11 11.86 17.69
CA VAL A 56 12.71 11.80 19.10
C VAL A 56 13.54 12.77 19.93
N LYS A 57 14.86 12.83 19.67
CA LYS A 57 15.77 13.76 20.35
C LYS A 57 15.32 15.21 20.16
N TYR A 58 15.19 15.66 18.92
CA TYR A 58 14.86 17.05 18.61
C TYR A 58 13.45 17.40 19.08
N ASP A 59 12.46 16.50 18.98
CA ASP A 59 11.11 16.79 19.46
C ASP A 59 11.10 16.93 20.98
N ASN A 60 11.73 16.02 21.73
CA ASN A 60 11.83 16.15 23.19
C ASN A 60 12.50 17.46 23.62
N LEU A 61 13.63 17.84 22.99
CA LEU A 61 14.30 19.10 23.30
C LEU A 61 13.41 20.31 22.97
N PHE A 62 12.76 20.31 21.79
CA PHE A 62 11.80 21.34 21.39
C PHE A 62 10.69 21.52 22.43
N ARG A 63 10.07 20.43 22.90
CA ARG A 63 8.99 20.48 23.89
C ARG A 63 9.45 21.10 25.20
N VAL A 64 10.64 20.74 25.64
CA VAL A 64 11.18 21.21 26.91
C VAL A 64 11.56 22.69 26.82
N SER A 65 12.20 23.13 25.73
CA SER A 65 12.50 24.55 25.50
C SER A 65 11.24 25.40 25.35
N MET A 66 10.22 24.89 24.65
CA MET A 66 8.93 25.59 24.53
C MET A 66 8.27 25.79 25.89
N ALA A 67 8.20 24.72 26.71
CA ALA A 67 7.57 24.77 28.03
C ALA A 67 8.29 25.78 28.94
N ALA A 68 9.62 25.86 28.84
CA ALA A 68 10.45 26.82 29.56
C ALA A 68 10.40 28.26 28.99
N GLN A 69 9.58 28.50 27.95
CA GLN A 69 9.48 29.78 27.23
C GLN A 69 10.80 30.24 26.58
N ASN A 70 11.74 29.32 26.32
CA ASN A 70 12.94 29.57 25.52
C ASN A 70 12.60 29.43 24.04
N TYR A 71 11.87 30.42 23.54
CA TYR A 71 11.19 30.35 22.25
C TYR A 71 12.11 30.29 21.03
N ASP A 72 13.23 31.02 21.02
CA ASP A 72 14.17 30.98 19.88
C ASP A 72 14.83 29.61 19.76
N THR A 73 15.22 29.01 20.89
CA THR A 73 15.76 27.65 20.93
C THR A 73 14.70 26.64 20.49
N ALA A 74 13.47 26.78 20.97
CA ALA A 74 12.35 25.90 20.61
C ALA A 74 12.08 25.93 19.10
N LEU A 75 12.06 27.10 18.45
CA LEU A 75 11.84 27.20 17.01
C LEU A 75 12.96 26.54 16.19
N SER A 76 14.22 26.77 16.57
CA SER A 76 15.38 26.12 15.93
C SER A 76 15.34 24.58 16.06
N GLN A 77 14.93 24.10 17.24
CA GLN A 77 14.76 22.67 17.49
C GLN A 77 13.58 22.08 16.72
N LEU A 78 12.45 22.81 16.60
CA LEU A 78 11.33 22.40 15.75
C LEU A 78 11.76 22.26 14.29
N ASP A 79 12.54 23.19 13.75
CA ASP A 79 13.08 23.08 12.40
C ASP A 79 14.04 21.90 12.23
N SER A 80 14.80 21.55 13.29
CA SER A 80 15.60 20.33 13.33
C SER A 80 14.72 19.08 13.27
N VAL A 81 13.59 19.03 13.98
CA VAL A 81 12.61 17.94 13.85
C VAL A 81 12.12 17.84 12.40
N ARG A 82 11.66 18.95 11.83
CA ARG A 82 11.13 18.99 10.46
C ARG A 82 12.15 18.54 9.42
N SER A 83 13.42 18.90 9.61
CA SER A 83 14.51 18.53 8.70
C SER A 83 14.68 17.03 8.54
N VAL A 84 14.42 16.24 9.61
CA VAL A 84 14.49 14.78 9.58
C VAL A 84 13.46 14.19 8.59
N TYR A 85 12.28 14.81 8.51
CA TYR A 85 11.17 14.33 7.67
C TYR A 85 11.08 15.01 6.31
N ARG A 86 11.82 16.10 6.07
CA ARG A 86 11.63 16.97 4.90
C ARG A 86 11.74 16.24 3.57
N LYS A 87 12.64 15.25 3.47
CA LYS A 87 12.86 14.47 2.24
C LYS A 87 11.86 13.31 2.07
N SER A 88 11.49 12.63 3.15
CA SER A 88 10.65 11.44 3.11
C SER A 88 9.15 11.77 3.16
N ASN A 89 8.77 12.85 3.84
CA ASN A 89 7.38 13.28 3.94
C ASN A 89 7.30 14.82 4.09
N PRO A 90 7.48 15.58 3.00
CA PRO A 90 7.48 17.03 3.03
C PRO A 90 6.16 17.62 3.56
N ILE A 91 5.02 17.01 3.21
CA ILE A 91 3.69 17.48 3.65
C ILE A 91 3.59 17.45 5.18
N ILE A 92 3.92 16.31 5.81
CA ILE A 92 3.92 16.18 7.27
C ILE A 92 5.00 17.07 7.89
N SER A 93 6.19 17.14 7.28
CA SER A 93 7.30 17.99 7.76
C SER A 93 6.86 19.45 7.89
N TYR A 94 6.15 20.00 6.90
CA TYR A 94 5.66 21.39 6.96
C TYR A 94 4.53 21.59 7.97
N ALA A 95 3.62 20.63 8.13
CA ALA A 95 2.50 20.76 9.08
C ALA A 95 2.94 20.59 10.54
N MET A 96 3.91 19.72 10.79
CA MET A 96 4.36 19.33 12.11
C MET A 96 4.76 20.53 12.97
N GLY A 97 4.16 20.63 14.16
CA GLY A 97 4.45 21.66 15.16
C GLY A 97 3.97 23.07 14.81
N THR A 98 3.21 23.23 13.73
CA THR A 98 2.69 24.53 13.29
C THR A 98 1.83 25.22 14.36
N GLN A 99 1.04 24.45 15.11
CA GLN A 99 0.22 24.97 16.21
C GLN A 99 1.06 25.62 17.32
N TYR A 100 2.28 25.13 17.53
CA TYR A 100 3.22 25.67 18.52
C TYR A 100 4.00 26.85 17.96
N GLU A 101 4.46 26.77 16.70
CA GLU A 101 5.16 27.87 16.03
C GLU A 101 4.30 29.14 16.00
N ILE A 102 3.02 29.02 15.64
CA ILE A 102 2.07 30.14 15.62
C ILE A 102 1.91 30.72 17.04
N TYR A 103 1.72 29.87 18.04
CA TYR A 103 1.63 30.29 19.43
C TYR A 103 2.90 31.04 19.90
N ILE A 104 4.07 30.48 19.63
CA ILE A 104 5.37 31.05 20.01
C ILE A 104 5.55 32.43 19.37
N ASN A 105 5.32 32.55 18.07
CA ASN A 105 5.46 33.83 17.37
C ASN A 105 4.46 34.87 17.87
N ALA A 106 3.23 34.47 18.17
CA ALA A 106 2.23 35.35 18.77
C ALA A 106 2.66 35.84 20.17
N GLN A 107 3.25 34.97 20.99
CA GLN A 107 3.77 35.35 22.32
C GLN A 107 4.95 36.30 22.24
N LYS A 108 5.91 36.06 21.33
CA LYS A 108 7.07 36.93 21.13
C LYS A 108 6.68 38.35 20.69
N ASN A 109 5.64 38.46 19.88
CA ASN A 109 5.22 39.72 19.25
C ASN A 109 4.03 40.40 19.96
N LYS A 110 3.64 39.93 21.15
CA LYS A 110 2.44 40.43 21.86
C LYS A 110 2.52 41.89 22.30
N ASN A 111 3.72 42.42 22.55
CA ASN A 111 3.94 43.76 23.08
C ASN A 111 3.62 44.88 22.07
N SER A 112 3.40 44.54 20.80
CA SER A 112 3.08 45.48 19.71
C SER A 112 1.57 45.66 19.48
N TYR A 113 0.71 44.92 20.20
CA TYR A 113 -0.75 44.88 19.99
C TYR A 113 -1.53 44.97 21.30
N LYS A 114 -2.78 45.47 21.24
CA LYS A 114 -3.66 45.55 22.41
C LYS A 114 -4.20 44.18 22.86
N ASN A 115 -4.26 43.16 21.99
CA ASN A 115 -4.83 41.83 22.27
C ASN A 115 -4.03 40.69 21.63
N PHE A 116 -3.72 39.63 22.41
CA PHE A 116 -3.05 38.41 21.95
C PHE A 116 -3.79 37.70 20.81
N GLN A 117 -5.13 37.72 20.81
CA GLN A 117 -5.93 37.04 19.78
C GLN A 117 -5.72 37.66 18.38
N GLU A 118 -5.53 38.98 18.29
CA GLU A 118 -5.25 39.67 17.03
C GLU A 118 -3.89 39.24 16.48
N LYS A 119 -2.85 39.24 17.33
CA LYS A 119 -1.52 38.79 16.93
C LYS A 119 -1.50 37.31 16.56
N TYR A 120 -2.21 36.47 17.31
CA TYR A 120 -2.35 35.04 16.98
C TYR A 120 -3.00 34.84 15.61
N LYS A 121 -4.04 35.62 15.28
CA LYS A 121 -4.67 35.58 13.95
C LYS A 121 -3.68 35.95 12.84
N GLU A 122 -2.92 37.04 13.02
CA GLU A 122 -1.92 37.48 12.05
C GLU A 122 -0.86 36.40 11.78
N GLU A 123 -0.26 35.84 12.85
CA GLU A 123 0.74 34.77 12.72
C GLU A 123 0.13 33.49 12.15
N PHE A 124 -1.12 33.17 12.50
CA PHE A 124 -1.85 32.03 11.94
C PHE A 124 -2.02 32.18 10.43
N LEU A 125 -2.53 33.32 9.96
CA LEU A 125 -2.77 33.57 8.53
C LEU A 125 -1.46 33.59 7.75
N LYS A 126 -0.45 34.30 8.26
CA LYS A 126 0.90 34.34 7.67
C LYS A 126 1.48 32.93 7.53
N LYS A 127 1.34 32.10 8.55
CA LYS A 127 1.82 30.72 8.50
C LYS A 127 1.00 29.90 7.50
N TYR A 128 -0.33 29.94 7.58
CA TYR A 128 -1.22 29.20 6.67
C TYR A 128 -0.92 29.50 5.20
N GLU A 129 -0.79 30.78 4.83
CA GLU A 129 -0.50 31.22 3.46
C GLU A 129 0.90 30.79 2.97
N SER A 130 1.86 30.64 3.88
CA SER A 130 3.20 30.13 3.54
C SER A 130 3.25 28.61 3.28
N LEU A 131 2.22 27.87 3.69
CA LEU A 131 2.21 26.41 3.58
C LEU A 131 1.77 25.96 2.18
N PRO A 132 2.37 24.89 1.62
CA PRO A 132 1.83 24.24 0.44
C PRO A 132 0.38 23.81 0.66
N ILE A 133 -0.44 23.83 -0.39
CA ILE A 133 -1.87 23.54 -0.23
C ILE A 133 -2.15 22.13 0.33
N LYS A 134 -1.36 21.13 -0.07
CA LYS A 134 -1.44 19.77 0.50
C LYS A 134 -1.25 19.78 2.02
N THR A 135 -0.42 20.68 2.53
CA THR A 135 -0.19 20.89 3.95
C THR A 135 -1.33 21.66 4.61
N GLN A 136 -1.84 22.71 3.96
CA GLN A 136 -2.99 23.49 4.46
C GLN A 136 -4.21 22.60 4.73
N VAL A 137 -4.47 21.63 3.85
CA VAL A 137 -5.60 20.70 3.96
C VAL A 137 -5.51 19.79 5.19
N ILE A 138 -4.31 19.30 5.53
CA ILE A 138 -4.14 18.42 6.71
C ILE A 138 -3.92 19.19 8.02
N LEU A 139 -3.71 20.50 7.93
CA LEU A 139 -3.40 21.37 9.04
C LEU A 139 -4.42 21.29 10.20
N PRO A 140 -5.75 21.14 9.98
CA PRO A 140 -6.72 20.99 11.06
C PRO A 140 -6.42 19.86 12.04
N ARG A 141 -5.73 18.80 11.61
CA ARG A 141 -5.34 17.67 12.46
C ARG A 141 -4.42 18.06 13.62
N TYR A 142 -3.71 19.19 13.51
CA TYR A 142 -2.75 19.66 14.51
C TYR A 142 -3.36 20.61 15.55
N PHE A 143 -4.60 21.05 15.34
CA PHE A 143 -5.33 21.94 16.24
C PHE A 143 -6.42 21.17 16.98
N ASN A 144 -6.06 20.05 17.59
CA ASN A 144 -6.97 19.26 18.42
C ASN A 144 -6.38 19.09 19.83
N GLY A 145 -7.23 19.23 20.85
CA GLY A 145 -6.80 19.17 22.23
C GLY A 145 -7.97 19.37 23.19
N ASP A 146 -7.85 18.78 24.36
CA ASP A 146 -8.78 18.92 25.47
C ASP A 146 -8.01 19.51 26.65
N THR A 147 -8.16 20.82 26.84
CA THR A 147 -7.42 21.59 27.85
C THR A 147 -7.75 21.11 29.27
N GLU A 148 -9.02 20.75 29.54
CA GLU A 148 -9.45 20.29 30.85
C GLU A 148 -8.92 18.89 31.17
N LYS A 149 -8.95 17.98 30.19
CA LYS A 149 -8.29 16.68 30.32
C LYS A 149 -6.79 16.83 30.55
N THR A 150 -6.14 17.69 29.77
CA THR A 150 -4.70 17.95 29.88
C THR A 150 -4.35 18.52 31.27
N LYS A 151 -5.17 19.44 31.80
CA LYS A 151 -5.02 19.97 33.16
C LYS A 151 -5.08 18.86 34.21
N LYS A 152 -6.05 17.93 34.11
CA LYS A 152 -6.14 16.77 35.01
C LYS A 152 -4.91 15.87 34.92
N GLU A 153 -4.38 15.64 33.70
CA GLU A 153 -3.16 14.84 33.49
C GLU A 153 -1.93 15.48 34.13
N ILE A 154 -1.78 16.81 34.02
CA ILE A 154 -0.71 17.56 34.69
C ILE A 154 -0.82 17.38 36.21
N LEU A 155 -1.98 17.66 36.79
CA LEU A 155 -2.19 17.55 38.23
C LEU A 155 -1.93 16.12 38.74
N ALA A 156 -2.36 15.10 38.01
CA ALA A 156 -2.09 13.71 38.34
C ALA A 156 -0.59 13.38 38.27
N THR A 157 0.11 13.87 37.24
CA THR A 157 1.56 13.68 37.08
C THR A 157 2.32 14.35 38.23
N LEU A 158 1.96 15.58 38.58
CA LEU A 158 2.56 16.31 39.70
C LEU A 158 2.38 15.56 41.02
N LYS A 159 1.15 15.16 41.34
CA LYS A 159 0.85 14.43 42.58
C LYS A 159 1.58 13.10 42.68
N ASN A 160 1.60 12.32 41.60
CA ASN A 160 2.10 10.94 41.64
C ASN A 160 3.62 10.84 41.50
N ASP A 161 4.22 11.71 40.68
CA ASP A 161 5.61 11.57 40.23
C ASP A 161 6.54 12.69 40.76
N PHE A 162 6.01 13.80 41.30
CA PHE A 162 6.81 14.93 41.80
C PHE A 162 6.60 15.25 43.28
N GLU A 163 5.36 15.27 43.75
CA GLU A 163 5.03 15.63 45.13
C GLU A 163 5.66 14.65 46.13
N ASN A 164 6.35 15.18 47.14
CA ASN A 164 7.09 14.41 48.15
C ASN A 164 8.16 13.46 47.57
N LYS A 165 8.75 13.80 46.42
CA LYS A 165 9.85 13.04 45.79
C LYS A 165 11.14 13.87 45.76
N ASP A 166 12.26 13.18 45.94
CA ASP A 166 13.60 13.78 45.82
C ASP A 166 14.13 13.84 44.38
N SER A 167 13.55 13.01 43.51
CA SER A 167 13.91 12.88 42.10
C SER A 167 12.73 12.38 41.28
N VAL A 168 12.74 12.68 39.98
CA VAL A 168 11.74 12.24 39.01
C VAL A 168 12.39 11.51 37.85
N ASP A 169 11.72 10.50 37.31
CA ASP A 169 12.17 9.83 36.09
C ASP A 169 12.11 10.80 34.89
N LEU A 170 13.15 10.80 34.06
CA LEU A 170 13.26 11.64 32.86
C LEU A 170 12.02 11.52 31.96
N LYS A 171 11.46 10.31 31.82
CA LYS A 171 10.24 10.08 31.03
C LYS A 171 9.04 10.88 31.57
N LYS A 172 8.90 10.97 32.89
CA LYS A 172 7.83 11.74 33.55
C LYS A 172 8.07 13.24 33.45
N ALA A 173 9.32 13.69 33.57
CA ALA A 173 9.68 15.09 33.32
C ALA A 173 9.37 15.53 31.87
N LEU A 174 9.72 14.72 30.87
CA LEU A 174 9.38 14.95 29.47
C LEU A 174 7.86 14.96 29.25
N GLN A 175 7.14 14.03 29.88
CA GLN A 175 5.68 13.97 29.83
C GLN A 175 5.05 15.25 30.41
N LEU A 176 5.51 15.71 31.56
CA LEU A 176 5.03 16.95 32.18
C LEU A 176 5.22 18.16 31.24
N CYS A 177 6.41 18.31 30.64
CA CYS A 177 6.67 19.40 29.67
C CYS A 177 5.74 19.33 28.45
N ARG A 178 5.47 18.12 27.93
CA ARG A 178 4.54 17.90 26.81
C ARG A 178 3.11 18.28 27.17
N SER A 179 2.61 17.81 28.30
CA SER A 179 1.27 18.15 28.77
C SER A 179 1.17 19.65 29.05
N TYR A 180 2.20 20.28 29.62
CA TYR A 180 2.22 21.72 29.83
C TYR A 180 2.13 22.52 28.52
N ASN A 181 2.87 22.12 27.49
CA ASN A 181 2.74 22.73 26.15
C ASN A 181 1.31 22.63 25.62
N SER A 182 0.69 21.45 25.69
CA SER A 182 -0.70 21.26 25.27
C SER A 182 -1.68 22.11 26.08
N TYR A 183 -1.45 22.27 27.38
CA TYR A 183 -2.26 23.12 28.25
C TYR A 183 -2.17 24.60 27.86
N ILE A 184 -0.97 25.14 27.65
CA ILE A 184 -0.79 26.56 27.31
C ILE A 184 -1.24 26.90 25.88
N THR A 185 -1.18 25.94 24.94
CA THR A 185 -1.64 26.17 23.56
C THR A 185 -3.10 25.80 23.33
N GLY A 186 -3.66 24.91 24.14
CA GLY A 186 -5.02 24.39 23.99
C GLY A 186 -6.09 25.47 23.78
N PRO A 187 -6.12 26.56 24.57
CA PRO A 187 -7.06 27.67 24.37
C PRO A 187 -7.00 28.32 22.98
N THR A 188 -5.89 28.20 22.27
CA THR A 188 -5.74 28.75 20.91
C THR A 188 -6.29 27.85 19.81
N PHE A 189 -6.56 26.58 20.10
CA PHE A 189 -6.97 25.62 19.08
C PHE A 189 -8.36 25.91 18.54
N ASP A 190 -9.31 26.33 19.37
CA ASP A 190 -10.65 26.68 18.90
C ASP A 190 -10.65 27.97 18.06
N ILE A 191 -9.77 28.92 18.40
CA ILE A 191 -9.51 30.12 17.57
C ILE A 191 -9.01 29.69 16.18
N ALA A 192 -8.01 28.81 16.12
CA ALA A 192 -7.46 28.30 14.86
C ALA A 192 -8.49 27.49 14.06
N LYS A 193 -9.27 26.61 14.71
CA LYS A 193 -10.34 25.84 14.04
C LYS A 193 -11.37 26.74 13.36
N ASN A 194 -11.75 27.84 14.01
CA ASN A 194 -12.68 28.81 13.44
C ASN A 194 -12.10 29.47 12.18
N TYR A 195 -10.83 29.89 12.21
CA TYR A 195 -10.16 30.44 11.02
C TYR A 195 -9.98 29.40 9.92
N LEU A 196 -9.60 28.17 10.26
CA LEU A 196 -9.50 27.07 9.30
C LEU A 196 -10.84 26.82 8.60
N LYS A 197 -11.95 26.81 9.34
CA LYS A 197 -13.30 26.65 8.79
C LYS A 197 -13.69 27.80 7.86
N GLU A 198 -13.34 29.04 8.22
CA GLU A 198 -13.57 30.22 7.38
C GLU A 198 -12.77 30.13 6.07
N LEU A 199 -11.46 29.87 6.17
CA LEU A 199 -10.56 29.73 5.02
C LEU A 199 -10.99 28.59 4.10
N ASP A 200 -11.39 27.47 4.67
CA ASP A 200 -11.91 26.32 3.93
C ASP A 200 -13.18 26.69 3.14
N SER A 201 -14.13 27.34 3.81
CA SER A 201 -15.40 27.78 3.19
C SER A 201 -15.21 28.89 2.15
N ARG A 202 -14.15 29.69 2.28
CA ARG A 202 -13.76 30.72 1.31
C ARG A 202 -13.15 30.09 0.05
N ASN A 203 -12.36 29.04 0.21
CA ASN A 203 -11.63 28.41 -0.90
C ASN A 203 -12.45 27.32 -1.61
N PHE A 204 -13.32 26.60 -0.91
CA PHE A 204 -14.00 25.42 -1.43
C PHE A 204 -15.51 25.45 -1.26
N GLU A 205 -16.19 24.77 -2.17
CA GLU A 205 -17.59 24.36 -2.04
C GLU A 205 -17.63 22.84 -2.01
N VAL A 206 -18.21 22.27 -0.95
CA VAL A 206 -18.34 20.81 -0.79
C VAL A 206 -19.83 20.46 -0.88
N LYS A 207 -20.21 19.72 -1.90
CA LYS A 207 -21.55 19.11 -2.04
C LYS A 207 -21.44 17.64 -1.72
N ASP A 208 -21.79 17.29 -0.49
CA ASP A 208 -21.69 15.92 0.00
C ASP A 208 -23.01 15.17 -0.12
N SER A 209 -22.95 13.84 -0.09
CA SER A 209 -24.13 12.97 0.00
C SER A 209 -25.14 13.10 -1.14
N LEU A 210 -24.71 13.53 -2.33
CA LEU A 210 -25.58 13.56 -3.51
C LEU A 210 -25.85 12.13 -4.00
N LEU A 211 -27.04 11.90 -4.57
CA LEU A 211 -27.43 10.61 -5.15
C LEU A 211 -27.70 10.77 -6.65
N ILE A 212 -26.99 9.99 -7.47
CA ILE A 212 -27.28 9.82 -8.89
C ILE A 212 -28.16 8.58 -9.06
N ASN A 213 -29.31 8.76 -9.74
CA ASN A 213 -30.31 7.71 -9.97
C ASN A 213 -30.71 6.93 -8.70
N ASN A 214 -30.77 7.62 -7.55
CA ASN A 214 -31.10 7.09 -6.22
C ASN A 214 -30.20 5.98 -5.65
N ASN A 215 -29.17 5.54 -6.38
CA ASN A 215 -28.40 4.34 -6.03
C ASN A 215 -26.87 4.55 -6.03
N ILE A 216 -26.38 5.68 -6.54
CA ILE A 216 -24.94 5.99 -6.60
C ILE A 216 -24.69 7.23 -5.76
N SER A 217 -23.91 7.09 -4.69
CA SER A 217 -23.53 8.21 -3.84
C SER A 217 -22.34 8.94 -4.43
N ILE A 218 -22.39 10.27 -4.48
CA ILE A 218 -21.25 11.09 -4.89
C ILE A 218 -20.99 12.24 -3.93
N ARG A 219 -19.73 12.68 -3.88
CA ARG A 219 -19.29 13.93 -3.24
C ARG A 219 -18.56 14.78 -4.26
N VAL A 220 -18.93 16.05 -4.35
CA VAL A 220 -18.30 17.03 -5.24
C VAL A 220 -17.56 18.08 -4.41
N VAL A 221 -16.31 18.37 -4.77
CA VAL A 221 -15.53 19.48 -4.22
C VAL A 221 -15.13 20.39 -5.37
N LEU A 222 -15.56 21.65 -5.28
CA LEU A 222 -15.22 22.72 -6.21
C LEU A 222 -14.27 23.69 -5.53
N ASN A 223 -13.32 24.23 -6.29
CA ASN A 223 -12.50 25.36 -5.86
C ASN A 223 -13.19 26.65 -6.31
N LYS A 224 -13.58 27.51 -5.36
CA LYS A 224 -14.30 28.77 -5.63
C LYS A 224 -13.46 29.80 -6.38
N LYS A 225 -12.13 29.61 -6.45
CA LYS A 225 -11.23 30.46 -7.25
C LYS A 225 -11.29 30.11 -8.75
N ILE A 226 -11.84 28.96 -9.12
CA ILE A 226 -12.06 28.58 -10.52
C ILE A 226 -13.38 29.18 -10.98
N THR A 227 -13.32 30.20 -11.84
CA THR A 227 -14.50 30.94 -12.32
C THR A 227 -14.99 30.49 -13.70
N ASN A 228 -14.15 29.82 -14.48
CA ASN A 228 -14.50 29.24 -15.78
C ASN A 228 -14.73 27.73 -15.64
N PRO A 229 -15.54 27.11 -16.51
CA PRO A 229 -15.68 25.66 -16.54
C PRO A 229 -14.32 24.96 -16.67
N GLU A 230 -14.07 23.92 -15.88
CA GLU A 230 -12.78 23.23 -15.79
C GLU A 230 -12.93 21.70 -15.77
N ALA A 231 -11.83 21.00 -16.02
CA ALA A 231 -11.75 19.55 -16.07
C ALA A 231 -11.96 18.95 -14.67
N THR A 232 -12.45 17.71 -14.66
CA THR A 232 -12.79 16.99 -13.43
C THR A 232 -11.87 15.80 -13.20
N ILE A 233 -11.33 15.69 -11.99
CA ILE A 233 -10.69 14.47 -11.49
C ILE A 233 -11.75 13.63 -10.76
N LEU A 234 -11.96 12.43 -11.26
CA LEU A 234 -12.95 11.47 -10.77
C LEU A 234 -12.26 10.30 -10.06
N VAL A 235 -12.77 9.90 -8.89
CA VAL A 235 -12.29 8.74 -8.13
C VAL A 235 -13.49 7.88 -7.73
N ASN A 236 -13.44 6.57 -7.96
CA ASN A 236 -14.50 5.64 -7.55
C ASN A 236 -14.02 4.76 -6.38
N SER A 237 -14.43 5.12 -5.16
CA SER A 237 -13.96 4.51 -3.92
C SER A 237 -15.03 3.64 -3.26
N ILE A 238 -14.79 2.34 -3.21
CA ILE A 238 -15.56 1.43 -2.32
C ILE A 238 -15.21 1.62 -0.83
N TYR A 239 -14.26 2.51 -0.53
CA TYR A 239 -13.72 2.79 0.79
C TYR A 239 -14.14 4.19 1.26
N PRO A 240 -15.44 4.46 1.49
CA PRO A 240 -15.87 5.78 1.95
C PRO A 240 -15.18 6.13 3.26
N ASP A 241 -14.56 7.30 3.27
CA ASP A 241 -13.82 7.83 4.41
C ASP A 241 -14.23 9.30 4.66
N PRO A 242 -14.51 9.70 5.91
CA PRO A 242 -14.74 11.10 6.24
C PRO A 242 -13.64 12.05 5.75
N GLU A 243 -12.39 11.59 5.70
CA GLU A 243 -11.24 12.37 5.27
C GLU A 243 -11.06 12.43 3.74
N ASP A 244 -11.86 11.72 2.94
CA ASP A 244 -11.78 11.76 1.46
C ASP A 244 -11.88 13.20 0.92
N VAL A 245 -12.65 14.06 1.61
CA VAL A 245 -12.80 15.48 1.25
C VAL A 245 -11.45 16.21 1.20
N ASN A 246 -10.47 15.77 1.98
CA ASN A 246 -9.14 16.36 2.01
C ASN A 246 -8.35 16.01 0.75
N ASP A 247 -8.37 14.75 0.33
CA ASP A 247 -7.75 14.34 -0.94
C ASP A 247 -8.42 15.07 -2.14
N GLN A 248 -9.74 15.25 -2.09
CA GLN A 248 -10.48 16.04 -3.09
C GLN A 248 -10.10 17.52 -3.11
N LYS A 249 -9.88 18.15 -1.95
CA LYS A 249 -9.42 19.54 -1.87
C LYS A 249 -8.02 19.73 -2.46
N VAL A 250 -7.15 18.72 -2.35
CA VAL A 250 -5.84 18.73 -3.03
C VAL A 250 -6.00 18.74 -4.54
N HIS A 251 -6.87 17.89 -5.09
CA HIS A 251 -7.20 17.92 -6.53
C HIS A 251 -7.78 19.28 -6.93
N ALA A 252 -8.74 19.79 -6.15
CA ALA A 252 -9.42 21.06 -6.43
C ALA A 252 -8.45 22.25 -6.43
N SER A 253 -7.44 22.21 -5.57
CA SER A 253 -6.39 23.22 -5.47
C SER A 253 -5.39 23.18 -6.61
N SER A 254 -5.32 22.08 -7.35
CA SER A 254 -4.49 21.91 -8.55
C SER A 254 -5.19 22.42 -9.82
N ALA A 255 -6.18 23.31 -9.65
CA ALA A 255 -7.06 23.84 -10.70
C ALA A 255 -7.84 22.74 -11.44
N TYR A 256 -8.57 21.92 -10.68
CA TYR A 256 -9.53 20.93 -11.18
C TYR A 256 -10.82 21.01 -10.35
N HIS A 257 -11.88 20.36 -10.81
CA HIS A 257 -12.97 19.93 -9.94
C HIS A 257 -12.75 18.49 -9.50
N SER A 258 -13.24 18.09 -8.32
CA SER A 258 -13.07 16.72 -7.85
C SER A 258 -14.39 16.07 -7.49
N VAL A 259 -14.63 14.89 -8.05
CA VAL A 259 -15.82 14.09 -7.79
C VAL A 259 -15.40 12.72 -7.28
N TYR A 260 -15.89 12.35 -6.11
CA TYR A 260 -15.76 11.00 -5.57
C TYR A 260 -17.08 10.26 -5.76
N ILE A 261 -17.00 9.06 -6.31
CA ILE A 261 -18.10 8.10 -6.41
C ILE A 261 -17.92 7.09 -5.28
N TYR A 262 -19.00 6.85 -4.56
CA TYR A 262 -19.15 5.75 -3.63
C TYR A 262 -20.11 4.75 -4.28
N PRO A 263 -19.65 3.54 -4.65
CA PRO A 263 -20.45 2.53 -5.35
C PRO A 263 -21.75 2.16 -4.63
N ARG A 264 -22.62 1.43 -5.33
CA ARG A 264 -23.91 0.96 -4.80
C ARG A 264 -23.77 0.34 -3.40
N GLY A 265 -24.67 0.76 -2.53
CA GLY A 265 -24.76 0.36 -1.13
C GLY A 265 -23.71 0.97 -0.18
N LYS A 266 -22.78 1.77 -0.71
CA LYS A 266 -21.79 2.50 0.11
C LYS A 266 -22.27 3.91 0.44
N TYR A 267 -21.69 4.45 1.51
CA TYR A 267 -21.93 5.80 1.98
C TYR A 267 -23.42 6.10 2.23
N THR A 268 -24.08 6.89 1.38
CA THR A 268 -25.51 7.22 1.53
C THR A 268 -26.45 6.34 0.71
N SER A 269 -25.93 5.49 -0.19
CA SER A 269 -26.74 4.62 -1.03
C SER A 269 -27.45 3.53 -0.23
N ASN A 270 -28.67 3.16 -0.66
CA ASN A 270 -29.46 2.04 -0.11
C ASN A 270 -29.47 0.78 -0.99
N ALA A 271 -28.86 0.81 -2.18
CA ALA A 271 -28.72 -0.36 -3.04
C ALA A 271 -27.86 -1.48 -2.39
N ALA A 272 -27.88 -2.68 -2.97
CA ALA A 272 -27.01 -3.77 -2.54
C ALA A 272 -25.53 -3.43 -2.83
N ILE A 273 -24.63 -3.87 -1.94
CA ILE A 273 -23.18 -3.77 -2.16
C ILE A 273 -22.74 -4.99 -2.97
N GLU A 274 -22.34 -4.76 -4.22
CA GLU A 274 -21.88 -5.81 -5.15
C GLU A 274 -20.58 -5.36 -5.79
N PRO A 275 -19.42 -5.58 -5.12
CA PRO A 275 -18.14 -5.10 -5.60
C PRO A 275 -17.81 -5.66 -6.99
N PHE A 276 -17.20 -4.84 -7.85
CA PHE A 276 -16.80 -5.12 -9.23
C PHE A 276 -17.93 -5.23 -10.28
N GLU A 277 -19.19 -5.46 -9.86
CA GLU A 277 -20.23 -5.87 -10.80
C GLU A 277 -20.87 -4.72 -11.60
N HIS A 278 -20.84 -3.49 -11.07
CA HIS A 278 -21.61 -2.35 -11.63
C HIS A 278 -20.76 -1.11 -11.95
N GLU A 279 -19.45 -1.13 -11.67
CA GLU A 279 -18.55 0.02 -11.78
C GLU A 279 -18.57 0.66 -13.16
N GLN A 280 -18.52 -0.16 -14.22
CA GLN A 280 -18.50 0.35 -15.60
C GLN A 280 -19.72 1.24 -15.89
N GLU A 281 -20.92 0.77 -15.58
CA GLU A 281 -22.15 1.51 -15.86
C GLU A 281 -22.30 2.73 -14.96
N ASP A 282 -22.00 2.57 -13.67
CA ASP A 282 -22.21 3.62 -12.68
C ASP A 282 -21.24 4.78 -12.86
N ILE A 283 -19.98 4.48 -13.19
CA ILE A 283 -18.99 5.51 -13.51
C ILE A 283 -19.42 6.31 -14.74
N ASN A 284 -19.89 5.66 -15.81
CA ASN A 284 -20.35 6.37 -17.01
C ASN A 284 -21.57 7.27 -16.72
N LYS A 285 -22.54 6.79 -15.91
CA LYS A 285 -23.69 7.62 -15.48
C LYS A 285 -23.25 8.86 -14.69
N VAL A 286 -22.23 8.72 -13.85
CA VAL A 286 -21.67 9.86 -13.12
C VAL A 286 -20.93 10.80 -14.08
N ILE A 287 -20.15 10.29 -15.03
CA ILE A 287 -19.49 11.12 -16.05
C ILE A 287 -20.53 11.91 -16.87
N ASP A 288 -21.62 11.28 -17.30
CA ASP A 288 -22.75 11.91 -17.98
C ASP A 288 -23.36 13.06 -17.16
N TRP A 289 -23.47 12.87 -15.83
CA TRP A 289 -23.95 13.91 -14.93
C TRP A 289 -22.94 15.05 -14.77
N VAL A 290 -21.65 14.72 -14.61
CA VAL A 290 -20.55 15.68 -14.43
C VAL A 290 -20.46 16.65 -15.61
N ILE A 291 -20.50 16.14 -16.84
CA ILE A 291 -20.33 16.99 -18.03
C ILE A 291 -21.51 17.92 -18.31
N LYS A 292 -22.66 17.70 -17.65
CA LYS A 292 -23.84 18.58 -17.73
C LYS A 292 -23.81 19.70 -16.68
N GLN A 293 -22.84 19.69 -15.77
CA GLN A 293 -22.73 20.70 -14.74
C GLN A 293 -22.11 21.98 -15.31
N PRO A 294 -22.57 23.18 -14.88
CA PRO A 294 -22.08 24.46 -15.42
C PRO A 294 -20.60 24.73 -15.14
N TRP A 295 -20.03 24.04 -14.15
CA TRP A 295 -18.61 24.13 -13.80
C TRP A 295 -17.73 23.16 -14.60
N SER A 296 -18.28 22.26 -15.42
CA SER A 296 -17.49 21.28 -16.17
C SER A 296 -17.13 21.77 -17.57
N ASN A 297 -15.88 21.61 -17.99
CA ASN A 297 -15.47 21.81 -19.39
C ASN A 297 -15.62 20.55 -20.27
N GLY A 298 -16.28 19.50 -19.75
CA GLY A 298 -16.52 18.26 -20.49
C GLY A 298 -15.35 17.28 -20.55
N LYS A 299 -14.21 17.58 -19.90
CA LYS A 299 -13.07 16.65 -19.80
C LYS A 299 -13.00 16.02 -18.39
N VAL A 300 -12.87 14.70 -18.35
CA VAL A 300 -12.72 13.92 -17.12
C VAL A 300 -11.43 13.09 -17.16
N GLY A 301 -10.68 13.09 -16.08
CA GLY A 301 -9.60 12.14 -15.82
C GLY A 301 -9.91 11.32 -14.58
N MET A 302 -9.44 10.07 -14.52
CA MET A 302 -9.59 9.24 -13.32
C MET A 302 -8.24 8.90 -12.67
N ILE A 303 -8.27 8.67 -11.36
CA ILE A 303 -7.11 8.22 -10.57
C ILE A 303 -7.57 7.35 -9.40
N GLY A 304 -6.70 6.45 -8.95
CA GLY A 304 -6.86 5.74 -7.70
C GLY A 304 -6.15 4.39 -7.66
N GLY A 305 -5.99 3.90 -6.43
CA GLY A 305 -5.26 2.66 -6.08
C GLY A 305 -6.14 1.41 -5.94
N SER A 306 -5.60 0.22 -6.19
CA SER A 306 -6.26 -1.07 -5.86
C SER A 306 -7.61 -1.22 -6.55
N TYR A 307 -8.70 -1.38 -5.78
CA TYR A 307 -10.08 -1.34 -6.29
C TYR A 307 -10.38 -0.11 -7.14
N LEU A 308 -9.89 1.07 -6.73
CA LEU A 308 -10.08 2.31 -7.49
C LEU A 308 -9.31 2.23 -8.81
N GLY A 309 -8.16 1.54 -8.82
CA GLY A 309 -7.40 1.21 -10.04
C GLY A 309 -8.19 0.30 -10.99
N PHE A 310 -8.75 -0.80 -10.47
CA PHE A 310 -9.66 -1.67 -11.22
C PHE A 310 -10.81 -0.87 -11.84
N SER A 311 -11.43 0.03 -11.06
CA SER A 311 -12.64 0.73 -11.48
C SER A 311 -12.42 1.62 -12.70
N GLN A 312 -11.18 2.08 -12.91
CA GLN A 312 -10.78 2.82 -14.11
C GLN A 312 -10.75 1.94 -15.35
N TRP A 313 -10.26 0.70 -15.22
CA TRP A 313 -10.33 -0.28 -16.30
C TRP A 313 -11.76 -0.73 -16.56
N ALA A 314 -12.58 -0.90 -15.52
CA ALA A 314 -14.01 -1.15 -15.69
C ALA A 314 -14.68 -0.02 -16.51
N ALA A 315 -14.41 1.24 -16.19
CA ALA A 315 -14.89 2.39 -16.99
C ALA A 315 -14.37 2.37 -18.43
N ALA A 316 -13.11 1.94 -18.65
CA ALA A 316 -12.52 1.85 -19.97
C ALA A 316 -13.09 0.71 -20.85
N LYS A 317 -13.81 -0.27 -20.28
CA LYS A 317 -14.47 -1.34 -21.05
C LYS A 317 -15.49 -0.78 -22.03
N ASN A 318 -16.28 0.19 -21.59
CA ASN A 318 -17.17 0.98 -22.44
C ASN A 318 -16.88 2.45 -22.17
N ILE A 319 -15.82 2.95 -22.81
CA ILE A 319 -15.27 4.26 -22.51
C ILE A 319 -16.24 5.39 -22.85
N HIS A 320 -16.58 6.21 -21.86
CA HIS A 320 -17.34 7.44 -22.09
C HIS A 320 -16.46 8.47 -22.84
N PRO A 321 -16.94 9.16 -23.90
CA PRO A 321 -16.11 10.08 -24.69
C PRO A 321 -15.47 11.24 -23.90
N ALA A 322 -16.07 11.65 -22.79
CA ALA A 322 -15.51 12.66 -21.88
C ALA A 322 -14.33 12.17 -21.03
N LEU A 323 -14.15 10.85 -20.87
CA LEU A 323 -12.99 10.29 -20.17
C LEU A 323 -11.77 10.42 -21.09
N LYS A 324 -10.76 11.19 -20.66
CA LYS A 324 -9.58 11.53 -21.46
C LYS A 324 -8.31 10.82 -21.01
N THR A 325 -8.24 10.37 -19.76
CA THR A 325 -7.10 9.59 -19.25
C THR A 325 -7.47 8.86 -17.96
N ILE A 326 -6.77 7.77 -17.68
CA ILE A 326 -6.82 7.05 -16.41
C ILE A 326 -5.42 6.91 -15.82
N ILE A 327 -5.33 6.97 -14.49
CA ILE A 327 -4.12 6.75 -13.70
C ILE A 327 -4.36 5.60 -12.70
N PRO A 328 -4.40 4.35 -13.17
CA PRO A 328 -4.54 3.18 -12.30
C PRO A 328 -3.24 2.96 -11.51
N GLN A 329 -3.31 3.18 -10.20
CA GLN A 329 -2.21 2.87 -9.27
C GLN A 329 -2.48 1.50 -8.64
N ALA A 330 -1.44 0.66 -8.50
CA ALA A 330 -1.54 -0.66 -7.86
C ALA A 330 -2.84 -1.40 -8.19
N SER A 331 -3.14 -1.57 -9.47
CA SER A 331 -4.51 -1.86 -9.93
C SER A 331 -4.85 -3.34 -9.81
N VAL A 332 -5.94 -3.64 -9.11
CA VAL A 332 -6.49 -5.00 -9.02
C VAL A 332 -6.81 -5.57 -10.42
N GLY A 333 -6.33 -6.77 -10.68
CA GLY A 333 -6.71 -7.67 -11.76
C GLY A 333 -7.74 -8.68 -11.26
N ILE A 334 -9.00 -8.45 -11.59
CA ILE A 334 -10.08 -9.28 -11.04
C ILE A 334 -10.07 -10.74 -11.55
N GLY A 335 -10.78 -11.59 -10.82
CA GLY A 335 -10.95 -13.00 -11.17
C GLY A 335 -9.68 -13.77 -10.86
N VAL A 336 -9.02 -14.26 -11.90
CA VAL A 336 -7.85 -15.16 -11.79
C VAL A 336 -6.50 -14.46 -11.88
N VAL A 337 -6.51 -13.14 -12.10
CA VAL A 337 -5.30 -12.38 -12.41
C VAL A 337 -4.51 -12.10 -11.13
N ASP A 338 -5.13 -11.48 -10.12
CA ASP A 338 -4.59 -11.37 -8.76
C ASP A 338 -5.62 -11.60 -7.65
N PHE A 339 -6.82 -11.03 -7.76
CA PHE A 339 -7.84 -11.04 -6.71
C PHE A 339 -9.23 -11.35 -7.29
N PRO A 340 -10.04 -12.24 -6.68
CA PRO A 340 -9.79 -12.98 -5.44
C PRO A 340 -8.89 -14.21 -5.62
N MET A 341 -8.48 -14.51 -6.86
CA MET A 341 -7.64 -15.65 -7.20
C MET A 341 -6.40 -15.22 -7.96
N ASN A 342 -5.28 -15.88 -7.67
CA ASN A 342 -4.08 -15.83 -8.51
C ASN A 342 -3.95 -17.18 -9.22
N ASN A 343 -3.92 -17.16 -10.56
CA ASN A 343 -3.80 -18.35 -11.41
C ASN A 343 -4.77 -19.48 -11.00
N ASN A 344 -6.05 -19.09 -10.82
CA ASN A 344 -7.19 -19.95 -10.45
C ASN A 344 -7.16 -20.53 -9.02
N ILE A 345 -6.35 -19.96 -8.11
CA ILE A 345 -6.27 -20.34 -6.70
C ILE A 345 -6.84 -19.22 -5.83
N PHE A 346 -7.91 -19.48 -5.08
CA PHE A 346 -8.51 -18.49 -4.19
C PHE A 346 -7.61 -18.17 -3.00
N SER A 347 -7.53 -16.89 -2.64
CA SER A 347 -6.94 -16.46 -1.37
C SER A 347 -7.98 -16.41 -0.25
N SER A 348 -7.61 -16.85 0.95
CA SER A 348 -8.39 -16.66 2.19
C SER A 348 -8.63 -15.17 2.48
N TYR A 349 -7.72 -14.30 2.03
CA TYR A 349 -7.86 -12.84 2.14
C TYR A 349 -9.11 -12.30 1.46
N SER A 350 -9.63 -12.98 0.42
CA SER A 350 -10.86 -12.55 -0.27
C SER A 350 -12.04 -12.38 0.69
N LEU A 351 -12.24 -13.32 1.62
CA LEU A 351 -13.30 -13.22 2.63
C LEU A 351 -13.10 -12.04 3.59
N ARG A 352 -11.85 -11.80 4.02
CA ARG A 352 -11.50 -10.66 4.88
C ARG A 352 -11.82 -9.34 4.19
N TRP A 353 -11.45 -9.20 2.92
CA TRP A 353 -11.74 -8.00 2.15
C TRP A 353 -13.24 -7.82 1.85
N ILE A 354 -13.98 -8.90 1.56
CA ILE A 354 -15.44 -8.79 1.40
C ILE A 354 -16.06 -8.25 2.68
N ASN A 355 -15.74 -8.82 3.85
CA ASN A 355 -16.28 -8.33 5.13
C ASN A 355 -15.93 -6.85 5.39
N TYR A 356 -14.72 -6.43 4.99
CA TYR A 356 -14.29 -5.04 5.10
C TYR A 356 -15.24 -4.06 4.40
N VAL A 357 -15.65 -4.42 3.17
CA VAL A 357 -16.40 -3.51 2.30
C VAL A 357 -17.91 -3.76 2.29
N THR A 358 -18.41 -4.90 2.80
CA THR A 358 -19.83 -5.25 2.70
C THR A 358 -20.61 -5.31 4.02
N ASN A 359 -19.95 -5.28 5.18
CA ASN A 359 -20.66 -5.40 6.47
C ASN A 359 -21.45 -4.14 6.86
N ASN A 360 -21.08 -2.99 6.33
CA ASN A 360 -21.80 -1.73 6.55
C ASN A 360 -21.56 -0.76 5.38
N LYS A 361 -22.23 0.39 5.42
CA LYS A 361 -22.10 1.43 4.37
C LYS A 361 -20.75 2.13 4.37
N MET A 362 -20.02 2.09 5.48
CA MET A 362 -18.67 2.63 5.65
C MET A 362 -17.62 1.52 5.50
N LEU A 363 -16.77 1.30 6.49
CA LEU A 363 -15.75 0.26 6.48
C LEU A 363 -15.78 -0.52 7.78
N ASP A 364 -15.71 -1.84 7.69
CA ASP A 364 -15.70 -2.69 8.88
C ASP A 364 -14.35 -2.61 9.61
N ALA A 365 -14.38 -2.23 10.89
CA ALA A 365 -13.17 -2.08 11.69
C ALA A 365 -12.45 -3.42 11.95
N GLY A 366 -13.18 -4.54 11.96
CA GLY A 366 -12.65 -5.89 12.15
C GLY A 366 -11.71 -6.33 11.02
N PHE A 367 -11.70 -5.63 9.88
CA PHE A 367 -10.67 -5.84 8.86
C PHE A 367 -9.24 -5.66 9.40
N LYS A 368 -9.04 -4.80 10.40
CA LYS A 368 -7.70 -4.50 10.95
C LYS A 368 -7.22 -5.51 11.99
N ASP A 369 -8.09 -6.36 12.49
CA ASP A 369 -7.76 -7.34 13.53
C ASP A 369 -7.06 -8.56 12.91
N GLU A 370 -5.73 -8.47 12.81
CA GLU A 370 -4.91 -9.51 12.20
C GLU A 370 -4.97 -10.82 12.98
N ASP A 371 -4.99 -10.76 14.32
CA ASP A 371 -5.05 -11.95 15.17
C ASP A 371 -6.39 -12.69 15.02
N GLN A 372 -7.51 -11.95 14.95
CA GLN A 372 -8.82 -12.52 14.67
C GLN A 372 -8.85 -13.25 13.33
N TRP A 373 -8.38 -12.60 12.25
CA TRP A 373 -8.39 -13.22 10.92
C TRP A 373 -7.42 -14.39 10.81
N ASN A 374 -6.23 -14.28 11.39
CA ASN A 374 -5.28 -15.39 11.45
C ASN A 374 -5.86 -16.57 12.24
N SER A 375 -6.60 -16.32 13.31
CA SER A 375 -7.32 -17.36 14.06
C SER A 375 -8.39 -18.06 13.21
N VAL A 376 -9.18 -17.32 12.43
CA VAL A 376 -10.17 -17.88 11.48
C VAL A 376 -9.48 -18.76 10.43
N PHE A 377 -8.42 -18.25 9.80
CA PHE A 377 -7.67 -18.96 8.76
C PHE A 377 -6.96 -20.20 9.30
N LYS A 378 -6.36 -20.09 10.50
CA LYS A 378 -5.75 -21.22 11.23
C LYS A 378 -6.78 -22.30 11.53
N LYS A 379 -7.94 -21.93 12.11
CA LYS A 379 -9.01 -22.87 12.44
C LYS A 379 -9.52 -23.62 11.21
N TRP A 380 -9.67 -22.93 10.07
CA TRP A 380 -10.03 -23.58 8.80
C TRP A 380 -8.94 -24.57 8.34
N TYR A 381 -7.68 -24.12 8.32
CA TYR A 381 -6.54 -24.90 7.85
C TYR A 381 -6.30 -26.16 8.69
N GLU A 382 -6.30 -26.05 10.02
CA GLU A 382 -6.12 -27.16 10.96
C GLU A 382 -7.34 -28.08 11.00
N GLY A 383 -8.55 -27.52 10.92
CA GLY A 383 -9.79 -28.31 10.90
C GLY A 383 -9.96 -29.13 9.62
N GLY A 384 -9.33 -28.70 8.52
CA GLY A 384 -9.36 -29.44 7.25
C GLY A 384 -10.72 -29.44 6.55
N GLU A 385 -11.59 -28.49 6.90
CA GLU A 385 -12.89 -28.29 6.27
C GLU A 385 -12.76 -27.76 4.85
N ALA A 386 -13.83 -27.91 4.06
CA ALA A 386 -13.88 -27.38 2.70
C ALA A 386 -13.72 -25.85 2.68
N PHE A 387 -13.02 -25.31 1.68
CA PHE A 387 -12.77 -23.86 1.58
C PHE A 387 -14.08 -23.05 1.51
N ASN A 388 -15.15 -23.64 0.94
CA ASN A 388 -16.48 -23.04 0.93
C ASN A 388 -17.13 -22.91 2.33
N LYS A 389 -16.51 -23.40 3.40
CA LYS A 389 -16.94 -23.22 4.79
C LYS A 389 -16.19 -22.11 5.52
N LEU A 390 -15.20 -21.47 4.88
CA LEU A 390 -14.38 -20.44 5.51
C LEU A 390 -15.22 -19.28 6.09
N ASP A 391 -16.31 -18.91 5.41
CA ASP A 391 -17.24 -17.88 5.86
C ASP A 391 -18.05 -18.31 7.09
N SER A 392 -18.57 -19.55 7.10
CA SER A 392 -19.21 -20.14 8.29
C SER A 392 -18.25 -20.22 9.48
N ILE A 393 -16.97 -20.54 9.24
CA ILE A 393 -15.92 -20.55 10.28
C ILE A 393 -15.64 -19.13 10.79
N ALA A 394 -15.71 -18.12 9.92
CA ALA A 394 -15.66 -16.70 10.28
C ALA A 394 -16.93 -16.20 10.99
N GLY A 395 -17.94 -17.06 11.18
CA GLY A 395 -19.14 -16.81 11.98
C GLY A 395 -20.41 -16.55 11.18
N LYS A 396 -20.35 -16.35 9.85
CA LYS A 396 -21.55 -16.16 9.02
C LYS A 396 -21.33 -16.51 7.56
N LYS A 397 -22.33 -17.12 6.93
CA LYS A 397 -22.33 -17.35 5.49
C LYS A 397 -22.29 -15.99 4.75
N ASN A 398 -21.42 -15.87 3.75
CA ASN A 398 -21.25 -14.66 2.95
C ASN A 398 -21.66 -14.92 1.49
N ILE A 399 -22.72 -14.27 1.04
CA ILE A 399 -23.32 -14.49 -0.29
C ILE A 399 -22.34 -14.19 -1.42
N ILE A 400 -21.51 -13.14 -1.28
CA ILE A 400 -20.56 -12.72 -2.31
C ILE A 400 -19.41 -13.71 -2.37
N PHE A 401 -18.88 -14.15 -1.22
CA PHE A 401 -17.85 -15.19 -1.18
C PHE A 401 -18.34 -16.47 -1.87
N GLN A 402 -19.55 -16.94 -1.51
CA GLN A 402 -20.17 -18.12 -2.12
C GLN A 402 -20.47 -17.94 -3.61
N ARG A 403 -20.77 -16.71 -4.05
CA ARG A 403 -20.94 -16.38 -5.47
C ARG A 403 -19.62 -16.49 -6.21
N TRP A 404 -18.54 -15.88 -5.69
CA TRP A 404 -17.22 -15.93 -6.31
C TRP A 404 -16.69 -17.35 -6.43
N LEU A 405 -16.89 -18.22 -5.43
CA LEU A 405 -16.45 -19.62 -5.48
C LEU A 405 -17.08 -20.42 -6.63
N LYS A 406 -18.25 -20.01 -7.15
CA LYS A 406 -18.87 -20.64 -8.33
C LYS A 406 -18.17 -20.29 -9.64
N HIS A 407 -17.22 -19.37 -9.61
CA HIS A 407 -16.48 -18.87 -10.78
C HIS A 407 -14.96 -19.10 -10.61
N PRO A 408 -14.49 -20.37 -10.48
CA PRO A 408 -13.06 -20.68 -10.30
C PRO A 408 -12.22 -20.52 -11.58
N ALA A 409 -12.88 -20.34 -12.72
CA ALA A 409 -12.26 -20.01 -14.01
C ALA A 409 -12.37 -18.51 -14.28
N PHE A 410 -11.56 -17.99 -15.21
CA PHE A 410 -11.76 -16.65 -15.76
C PHE A 410 -12.90 -16.65 -16.76
N ASP A 411 -14.11 -16.98 -16.31
CA ASP A 411 -15.30 -17.15 -17.14
C ASP A 411 -16.01 -15.81 -17.42
N SER A 412 -17.18 -15.88 -18.07
CA SER A 412 -17.97 -14.70 -18.43
C SER A 412 -18.36 -13.80 -17.25
N TYR A 413 -18.40 -14.32 -16.01
CA TYR A 413 -18.71 -13.53 -14.83
C TYR A 413 -17.62 -12.48 -14.59
N TRP A 414 -16.34 -12.86 -14.67
CA TRP A 414 -15.22 -11.92 -14.51
C TRP A 414 -14.98 -11.10 -15.78
N GLN A 415 -15.07 -11.73 -16.95
CA GLN A 415 -14.79 -11.07 -18.24
C GLN A 415 -15.72 -9.90 -18.55
N LYS A 416 -16.96 -9.89 -18.04
CA LYS A 416 -17.90 -8.78 -18.26
C LYS A 416 -17.55 -7.50 -17.47
N MET A 417 -16.72 -7.59 -16.44
CA MET A 417 -16.45 -6.47 -15.51
C MET A 417 -15.26 -5.58 -15.96
N ILE A 418 -14.39 -6.08 -16.84
CA ILE A 418 -13.22 -5.36 -17.39
C ILE A 418 -13.12 -5.55 -18.91
N PRO A 419 -12.32 -4.74 -19.64
CA PRO A 419 -12.03 -5.01 -21.04
C PRO A 419 -11.44 -6.41 -21.20
N TYR A 420 -11.85 -7.09 -22.25
CA TYR A 420 -11.44 -8.47 -22.50
C TYR A 420 -11.18 -8.71 -23.98
N LYS A 421 -10.02 -9.31 -24.28
CA LYS A 421 -9.53 -9.59 -25.63
C LYS A 421 -9.61 -8.35 -26.54
N LYS A 422 -10.40 -8.41 -27.63
CA LYS A 422 -10.48 -7.34 -28.62
C LYS A 422 -11.06 -6.04 -28.06
N GLU A 423 -11.79 -6.04 -26.95
CA GLU A 423 -12.31 -4.80 -26.36
C GLU A 423 -11.19 -3.81 -25.97
N TYR A 424 -9.98 -4.31 -25.67
CA TYR A 424 -8.81 -3.45 -25.44
C TYR A 424 -8.42 -2.60 -26.66
N SER A 425 -8.77 -3.00 -27.89
CA SER A 425 -8.48 -2.19 -29.08
C SER A 425 -9.29 -0.90 -29.15
N ASN A 426 -10.36 -0.79 -28.36
CA ASN A 426 -11.22 0.40 -28.32
C ASN A 426 -10.70 1.46 -27.33
N ILE A 427 -9.70 1.13 -26.53
CA ILE A 427 -9.12 2.03 -25.53
C ILE A 427 -8.06 2.87 -26.23
N ASN A 428 -8.42 4.11 -26.58
CA ASN A 428 -7.57 5.04 -27.32
C ASN A 428 -7.24 6.32 -26.52
N ILE A 429 -7.36 6.24 -25.20
CA ILE A 429 -6.96 7.32 -24.29
C ILE A 429 -5.56 7.04 -23.71
N PRO A 430 -4.79 8.09 -23.38
CA PRO A 430 -3.54 7.95 -22.65
C PRO A 430 -3.76 7.33 -21.26
N VAL A 431 -2.92 6.37 -20.89
CA VAL A 431 -2.94 5.67 -19.59
C VAL A 431 -1.61 5.85 -18.88
N LEU A 432 -1.63 6.18 -17.58
CA LEU A 432 -0.45 6.13 -16.71
C LEU A 432 -0.65 5.12 -15.58
N THR A 433 -0.08 3.93 -15.72
CA THR A 433 -0.06 2.93 -14.66
C THR A 433 1.10 3.18 -13.70
N ILE A 434 0.84 3.07 -12.40
CA ILE A 434 1.90 3.11 -11.37
C ILE A 434 1.78 1.85 -10.53
N THR A 435 2.85 1.06 -10.41
CA THR A 435 2.87 -0.16 -9.57
C THR A 435 4.27 -0.35 -8.97
N GLY A 436 4.47 -1.44 -8.23
CA GLY A 436 5.75 -1.75 -7.59
C GLY A 436 6.12 -3.22 -7.70
N TYR A 437 7.41 -3.53 -7.61
CA TYR A 437 7.90 -4.91 -7.63
C TYR A 437 7.33 -5.79 -6.52
N TYR A 438 6.88 -5.19 -5.42
CA TYR A 438 6.32 -5.89 -4.25
C TYR A 438 4.93 -5.37 -3.89
N ASP A 439 4.22 -4.83 -4.88
CA ASP A 439 2.79 -4.55 -4.84
C ASP A 439 1.99 -5.85 -5.02
N SER A 440 1.00 -6.09 -4.15
CA SER A 440 0.14 -7.28 -4.22
C SER A 440 -0.71 -7.33 -5.49
N ASP A 441 -0.98 -6.17 -6.09
CA ASP A 441 -1.85 -6.02 -7.26
C ASP A 441 -1.02 -5.76 -8.54
N GLN A 442 0.29 -6.05 -8.48
CA GLN A 442 1.21 -5.85 -9.62
C GLN A 442 0.81 -6.70 -10.83
N LEU A 443 0.34 -7.94 -10.60
CA LEU A 443 -0.11 -8.82 -11.67
C LEU A 443 -1.29 -8.21 -12.43
N GLY A 444 -2.25 -7.60 -11.72
CA GLY A 444 -3.32 -6.83 -12.33
C GLY A 444 -2.81 -5.65 -13.15
N ALA A 445 -1.97 -4.80 -12.55
CA ALA A 445 -1.39 -3.64 -13.24
C ALA A 445 -0.70 -4.03 -14.56
N LEU A 446 0.12 -5.09 -14.56
CA LEU A 446 0.83 -5.56 -15.74
C LEU A 446 -0.07 -6.37 -16.70
N TYR A 447 -1.13 -7.02 -16.20
CA TYR A 447 -2.12 -7.68 -17.05
C TYR A 447 -2.80 -6.66 -17.98
N TYR A 448 -3.22 -5.51 -17.47
CA TYR A 448 -3.84 -4.48 -18.29
C TYR A 448 -2.86 -3.90 -19.33
N LEU A 449 -1.62 -3.62 -18.94
CA LEU A 449 -0.56 -3.19 -19.87
C LEU A 449 -0.36 -4.18 -21.02
N ARG A 450 -0.16 -5.46 -20.69
CA ARG A 450 0.10 -6.52 -21.67
C ARG A 450 -1.08 -6.66 -22.63
N ASN A 451 -2.31 -6.65 -22.14
CA ASN A 451 -3.49 -6.76 -23.00
C ASN A 451 -3.73 -5.50 -23.84
N HIS A 452 -3.58 -4.31 -23.26
CA HIS A 452 -3.71 -3.05 -24.00
C HIS A 452 -2.71 -2.99 -25.16
N SER A 453 -1.43 -3.28 -24.90
CA SER A 453 -0.38 -3.31 -25.94
C SER A 453 -0.57 -4.44 -26.97
N LYS A 454 -1.09 -5.59 -26.53
CA LYS A 454 -1.33 -6.75 -27.39
C LYS A 454 -2.43 -6.48 -28.42
N TYR A 455 -3.55 -5.89 -27.99
CA TYR A 455 -4.74 -5.69 -28.83
C TYR A 455 -4.84 -4.29 -29.44
N ASN A 456 -4.12 -3.30 -28.90
CA ASN A 456 -3.98 -1.96 -29.49
C ASN A 456 -2.50 -1.66 -29.77
N LYS A 457 -2.10 -1.72 -31.04
CA LYS A 457 -0.71 -1.42 -31.46
C LYS A 457 -0.32 0.05 -31.31
N ASN A 458 -1.31 0.93 -31.17
CA ASN A 458 -1.12 2.36 -30.96
C ASN A 458 -1.42 2.75 -29.49
N ALA A 459 -1.43 1.78 -28.57
CA ALA A 459 -1.69 2.02 -27.15
C ALA A 459 -0.77 3.11 -26.59
N ASP A 460 -1.35 4.21 -26.11
CA ASP A 460 -0.62 5.26 -25.41
C ASP A 460 -0.56 4.95 -23.90
N HIS A 461 0.20 3.91 -23.54
CA HIS A 461 0.25 3.37 -22.18
C HIS A 461 1.63 3.56 -21.55
N TYR A 462 1.70 4.41 -20.53
CA TYR A 462 2.89 4.62 -19.72
C TYR A 462 2.84 3.86 -18.41
N VAL A 463 4.01 3.42 -17.92
CA VAL A 463 4.18 2.71 -16.66
C VAL A 463 5.32 3.33 -15.88
N ILE A 464 5.10 3.52 -14.58
CA ILE A 464 6.14 3.73 -13.58
C ILE A 464 6.14 2.51 -12.66
N ILE A 465 7.25 1.80 -12.60
CA ILE A 465 7.42 0.64 -11.72
C ILE A 465 8.75 0.74 -10.96
N GLY A 466 8.68 0.58 -9.64
CA GLY A 466 9.86 0.70 -8.79
C GLY A 466 9.81 -0.26 -7.60
N PRO A 467 10.78 -0.17 -6.68
CA PRO A 467 10.86 -1.00 -5.48
C PRO A 467 9.83 -0.53 -4.45
N TYR A 468 8.55 -0.68 -4.77
CA TYR A 468 7.43 -0.22 -3.95
C TYR A 468 6.57 -1.40 -3.54
N ASP A 469 5.98 -1.30 -2.34
CA ASP A 469 4.81 -2.11 -1.99
C ASP A 469 3.53 -1.44 -2.48
N HIS A 470 2.39 -2.08 -2.16
CA HIS A 470 1.07 -1.63 -2.50
C HIS A 470 0.78 -0.15 -2.12
N SER A 471 1.32 0.32 -0.98
CA SER A 471 1.16 1.73 -0.56
C SER A 471 2.19 2.65 -1.21
N GLY A 472 3.41 2.17 -1.41
CA GLY A 472 4.47 2.90 -2.12
C GLY A 472 4.05 3.28 -3.54
N ALA A 473 3.42 2.37 -4.28
CA ALA A 473 2.89 2.63 -5.63
C ALA A 473 1.78 3.69 -5.66
N GLN A 474 1.15 3.97 -4.51
CA GLN A 474 0.13 5.03 -4.34
C GLN A 474 0.73 6.34 -3.80
N GLY A 475 2.05 6.46 -3.72
CA GLY A 475 2.76 7.67 -3.28
C GLY A 475 3.31 7.63 -1.85
N TYR A 476 3.13 6.53 -1.11
CA TYR A 476 3.67 6.38 0.26
C TYR A 476 4.96 5.55 0.26
N ILE A 477 5.96 6.03 -0.49
CA ILE A 477 7.24 5.32 -0.66
C ILE A 477 7.96 5.25 0.69
N LYS A 478 8.34 4.04 1.10
CA LYS A 478 9.10 3.78 2.33
C LYS A 478 10.60 3.93 2.04
N SER A 479 11.39 4.20 3.08
CA SER A 479 12.86 4.13 2.98
C SER A 479 13.38 2.69 3.08
N ASN A 480 12.64 1.82 3.76
CA ASN A 480 12.92 0.39 3.86
C ASN A 480 11.68 -0.42 3.45
N LEU A 481 11.89 -1.35 2.53
CA LEU A 481 10.89 -2.28 2.04
C LEU A 481 11.23 -3.68 2.53
N LYS A 482 10.62 -4.06 3.66
CA LYS A 482 10.72 -5.41 4.23
C LYS A 482 12.16 -5.98 4.24
N GLY A 483 13.10 -5.22 4.80
CA GLY A 483 14.51 -5.59 4.90
C GLY A 483 15.41 -4.97 3.83
N TYR A 484 14.87 -4.50 2.71
CA TYR A 484 15.63 -3.83 1.65
C TYR A 484 15.61 -2.30 1.80
N ALA A 485 16.78 -1.66 1.81
CA ALA A 485 16.87 -0.20 1.77
C ALA A 485 16.63 0.28 0.33
N ILE A 486 15.59 1.10 0.12
CA ILE A 486 15.24 1.61 -1.20
C ILE A 486 16.28 2.64 -1.65
N ASP A 487 16.72 2.52 -2.91
CA ASP A 487 17.64 3.46 -3.55
C ASP A 487 17.08 4.88 -3.53
N SER A 488 17.94 5.86 -3.27
CA SER A 488 17.53 7.27 -3.13
C SER A 488 16.83 7.83 -4.38
N ALA A 489 17.22 7.37 -5.57
CA ALA A 489 16.62 7.74 -6.84
C ALA A 489 15.18 7.24 -6.99
N ALA A 490 14.79 6.17 -6.28
CA ALA A 490 13.42 5.68 -6.28
C ALA A 490 12.47 6.51 -5.41
N ASN A 491 12.98 7.44 -4.59
CA ASN A 491 12.15 8.32 -3.74
C ASN A 491 11.65 9.55 -4.54
N ILE A 492 10.78 9.28 -5.52
CA ILE A 492 10.15 10.30 -6.39
C ILE A 492 8.80 10.76 -5.84
N ASP A 493 8.39 11.99 -6.14
CA ASP A 493 7.03 12.48 -5.79
C ASP A 493 6.01 12.00 -6.82
N LEU A 494 5.49 10.78 -6.61
CA LEU A 494 4.43 10.20 -7.43
C LEU A 494 3.16 11.06 -7.43
N GLY A 495 2.87 11.76 -6.33
CA GLY A 495 1.68 12.62 -6.26
C GLY A 495 1.81 13.91 -7.07
N ASN A 496 3.03 14.41 -7.30
CA ASN A 496 3.29 15.47 -8.26
C ASN A 496 3.26 14.93 -9.69
N MET A 497 3.85 13.75 -9.93
CA MET A 497 3.84 13.07 -11.23
C MET A 497 2.42 12.88 -11.80
N THR A 498 1.46 12.50 -10.96
CA THR A 498 0.06 12.33 -11.40
C THR A 498 -0.61 13.66 -11.76
N MET A 499 -0.27 14.75 -11.07
CA MET A 499 -0.78 16.09 -11.42
C MET A 499 -0.16 16.61 -12.71
N GLU A 500 1.15 16.42 -12.93
CA GLU A 500 1.81 16.76 -14.19
C GLU A 500 1.21 15.96 -15.36
N TRP A 501 0.86 14.69 -15.14
CA TRP A 501 0.17 13.88 -16.13
C TRP A 501 -1.23 14.41 -16.45
N PHE A 502 -2.03 14.78 -15.44
CA PHE A 502 -3.33 15.41 -15.69
C PHE A 502 -3.19 16.73 -16.44
N ASP A 503 -2.21 17.57 -16.08
CA ASP A 503 -1.94 18.82 -16.76
C ASP A 503 -1.54 18.62 -18.23
N TYR A 504 -0.76 17.56 -18.53
CA TYR A 504 -0.44 17.17 -19.89
C TYR A 504 -1.70 16.82 -20.70
N ILE A 505 -2.54 15.90 -20.21
CA ILE A 505 -3.68 15.39 -20.98
C ILE A 505 -4.88 16.36 -20.98
N LEU A 506 -5.26 16.90 -19.83
CA LEU A 506 -6.49 17.68 -19.68
C LEU A 506 -6.30 19.14 -20.09
N LYS A 507 -5.09 19.69 -19.88
CA LYS A 507 -4.76 21.11 -20.12
C LYS A 507 -3.76 21.35 -21.23
N GLY A 508 -3.19 20.30 -21.84
CA GLY A 508 -2.25 20.45 -22.96
C GLY A 508 -0.88 21.01 -22.56
N LYS A 509 -0.47 20.86 -21.29
CA LYS A 509 0.90 21.24 -20.85
C LYS A 509 1.94 20.26 -21.41
N LEU A 510 3.22 20.47 -21.12
CA LEU A 510 4.29 19.55 -21.53
C LEU A 510 4.16 18.20 -20.80
N LYS A 511 4.48 17.11 -21.51
CA LYS A 511 4.59 15.76 -20.92
C LYS A 511 5.62 15.77 -19.77
N PRO A 512 5.37 15.07 -18.65
CA PRO A 512 6.34 14.96 -17.56
C PRO A 512 7.71 14.50 -18.07
N ALA A 513 8.77 15.27 -17.77
CA ALA A 513 10.12 15.01 -18.29
C ALA A 513 10.76 13.70 -17.75
N PHE A 514 10.21 13.18 -16.65
CA PHE A 514 10.56 11.89 -16.06
C PHE A 514 10.17 10.71 -16.96
N LEU A 515 9.06 10.82 -17.70
CA LEU A 515 8.55 9.77 -18.58
C LEU A 515 9.32 9.75 -19.90
N LYS A 516 10.53 9.18 -19.86
CA LYS A 516 11.45 9.09 -21.01
C LYS A 516 10.88 8.21 -22.12
N ASP A 517 10.26 7.09 -21.75
CA ASP A 517 9.58 6.18 -22.68
C ASP A 517 8.29 5.62 -22.05
N LYS A 518 7.63 4.66 -22.70
CA LYS A 518 6.39 4.03 -22.21
C LYS A 518 6.59 3.35 -20.88
N ILE A 519 7.60 2.49 -20.72
CA ILE A 519 7.84 1.78 -19.46
C ILE A 519 9.07 2.37 -18.79
N ASN A 520 8.90 2.94 -17.59
CA ASN A 520 9.96 3.55 -16.80
C ASN A 520 10.12 2.72 -15.51
N TYR A 521 11.29 2.15 -15.31
CA TYR A 521 11.55 1.17 -14.27
C TYR A 521 12.84 1.47 -13.50
N GLN A 522 12.80 1.31 -12.18
CA GLN A 522 13.98 1.52 -11.33
C GLN A 522 14.79 0.24 -11.19
N VAL A 523 16.08 0.25 -11.48
CA VAL A 523 16.92 -0.95 -11.32
C VAL A 523 17.46 -1.01 -9.90
N MET A 524 16.92 -1.92 -9.07
CA MET A 524 17.34 -2.03 -7.67
C MET A 524 18.84 -2.32 -7.55
N GLY A 525 19.50 -1.64 -6.63
CA GLY A 525 20.94 -1.76 -6.36
C GLY A 525 21.82 -0.93 -7.30
N THR A 526 21.23 -0.11 -8.17
CA THR A 526 21.98 0.79 -9.08
C THR A 526 21.75 2.26 -8.78
N ASN A 527 20.68 2.60 -8.06
CA ASN A 527 20.22 3.98 -7.90
C ASN A 527 19.90 4.69 -9.23
N GLU A 528 19.49 3.93 -10.25
CA GLU A 528 19.14 4.44 -11.58
C GLU A 528 17.71 4.07 -12.01
N TRP A 529 17.10 4.96 -12.80
CA TRP A 529 15.89 4.68 -13.58
C TRP A 529 16.27 4.45 -15.04
N LYS A 530 15.69 3.42 -15.64
CA LYS A 530 15.79 3.13 -17.07
C LYS A 530 14.40 3.17 -17.71
N SER A 531 14.36 3.17 -19.03
CA SER A 531 13.10 3.17 -19.77
C SER A 531 13.18 2.34 -21.05
N THR A 532 12.04 1.80 -21.49
CA THR A 532 11.90 1.08 -22.75
C THR A 532 10.54 1.31 -23.40
N SER A 533 10.44 1.01 -24.69
CA SER A 533 9.28 1.30 -25.53
C SER A 533 8.10 0.34 -25.33
N GLY A 534 8.37 -0.90 -24.93
CA GLY A 534 7.32 -1.91 -24.74
C GLY A 534 7.75 -3.05 -23.82
N ILE A 535 6.77 -3.78 -23.30
CA ILE A 535 7.00 -4.87 -22.33
C ILE A 535 7.75 -6.05 -22.96
N ASP A 536 7.62 -6.24 -24.28
CA ASP A 536 8.29 -7.31 -25.02
C ASP A 536 9.82 -7.06 -25.14
N ASP A 537 10.30 -5.85 -24.86
CA ASP A 537 11.73 -5.52 -24.90
C ASP A 537 12.53 -6.31 -23.85
N PHE A 538 11.90 -6.66 -22.72
CA PHE A 538 12.52 -7.44 -21.64
C PHE A 538 12.74 -8.91 -22.01
N ASP A 539 12.04 -9.42 -23.03
CA ASP A 539 12.12 -10.81 -23.45
C ASP A 539 13.21 -11.07 -24.51
N LYS A 540 13.96 -10.04 -24.94
CA LYS A 540 14.96 -10.14 -26.01
C LYS A 540 16.17 -11.00 -25.67
N ASN A 541 16.62 -10.98 -24.42
CA ASN A 541 17.80 -11.70 -23.96
C ASN A 541 17.44 -12.51 -22.71
N LYS A 542 17.66 -13.82 -22.74
CA LYS A 542 17.31 -14.71 -21.63
C LYS A 542 18.44 -15.69 -21.31
N LEU A 543 18.62 -15.98 -20.03
CA LEU A 543 19.38 -17.16 -19.58
C LEU A 543 18.41 -18.27 -19.24
N LYS A 544 18.60 -19.42 -19.87
CA LYS A 544 17.79 -20.62 -19.64
C LYS A 544 18.49 -21.55 -18.67
N PHE A 545 17.85 -21.80 -17.53
CA PHE A 545 18.31 -22.73 -16.52
C PHE A 545 17.41 -23.95 -16.47
N TYR A 546 17.98 -25.13 -16.68
CA TYR A 546 17.33 -26.42 -16.46
C TYR A 546 17.50 -26.85 -15.01
N ILE A 547 16.48 -27.49 -14.44
CA ILE A 547 16.63 -28.15 -13.13
C ILE A 547 17.32 -29.50 -13.34
N THR A 548 18.18 -29.93 -12.42
CA THR A 548 18.82 -31.25 -12.46
C THR A 548 18.46 -32.10 -11.25
N ASN A 549 18.64 -33.42 -11.36
CA ASN A 549 18.44 -34.35 -10.25
C ASN A 549 19.43 -34.14 -9.09
N GLN A 550 20.56 -33.45 -9.30
CA GLN A 550 21.48 -33.01 -8.22
C GLN A 550 21.09 -31.68 -7.58
N HIS A 551 19.84 -31.22 -7.74
CA HIS A 551 19.34 -29.98 -7.16
C HIS A 551 20.09 -28.72 -7.65
N GLN A 552 20.48 -28.70 -8.93
CA GLN A 552 21.15 -27.57 -9.56
C GLN A 552 20.25 -26.87 -10.58
N LEU A 553 20.52 -25.57 -10.79
CA LEU A 553 20.08 -24.80 -11.96
C LEU A 553 21.25 -24.75 -12.95
N SER A 554 21.15 -25.50 -14.04
CA SER A 554 22.21 -25.64 -15.05
C SER A 554 21.87 -24.90 -16.34
N LEU A 555 22.85 -24.23 -16.94
CA LEU A 555 22.71 -23.66 -18.29
C LEU A 555 22.70 -24.74 -19.38
N ALA A 556 23.26 -25.91 -19.10
CA ALA A 556 23.26 -27.05 -19.99
C ALA A 556 22.11 -28.00 -19.64
N LYS A 557 21.40 -28.47 -20.66
CA LYS A 557 20.38 -29.50 -20.52
C LYS A 557 21.05 -30.88 -20.38
N ASP A 558 20.62 -31.65 -19.39
CA ASP A 558 21.04 -33.05 -19.25
C ASP A 558 20.62 -33.88 -20.48
N LYS A 559 21.47 -34.84 -20.86
CA LYS A 559 21.20 -35.76 -21.97
C LYS A 559 20.23 -36.86 -21.57
N ASP A 560 20.41 -37.40 -20.38
CA ASP A 560 19.60 -38.48 -19.85
C ASP A 560 18.32 -37.93 -19.19
N LYS A 561 17.22 -38.64 -19.38
CA LYS A 561 15.96 -38.28 -18.74
C LYS A 561 15.99 -38.73 -17.29
N ASP A 562 15.86 -37.78 -16.37
CA ASP A 562 15.75 -38.05 -14.94
C ASP A 562 14.73 -37.11 -14.27
N PHE A 563 14.53 -37.26 -12.96
CA PHE A 563 13.62 -36.43 -12.18
C PHE A 563 14.06 -36.26 -10.73
N THR A 564 13.60 -35.18 -10.11
CA THR A 564 13.67 -34.96 -8.67
C THR A 564 12.31 -35.28 -8.04
N PRO A 565 12.23 -36.22 -7.07
CA PRO A 565 10.98 -36.53 -6.40
C PRO A 565 10.64 -35.52 -5.30
N LEU A 566 9.34 -35.32 -5.06
CA LEU A 566 8.81 -34.58 -3.90
C LEU A 566 7.55 -35.30 -3.39
N THR A 567 7.50 -35.56 -2.09
CA THR A 567 6.32 -36.10 -1.41
C THR A 567 5.82 -35.09 -0.38
N VAL A 568 4.54 -34.74 -0.45
CA VAL A 568 3.90 -33.77 0.45
C VAL A 568 2.69 -34.39 1.12
N ASP A 569 2.71 -34.45 2.45
CA ASP A 569 1.54 -34.81 3.23
C ASP A 569 0.66 -33.58 3.46
N LEU A 570 -0.53 -33.59 2.85
CA LEU A 570 -1.54 -32.55 3.02
C LEU A 570 -2.38 -32.73 4.29
N LYS A 571 -2.25 -33.86 5.02
CA LYS A 571 -2.86 -34.01 6.35
C LYS A 571 -2.04 -33.33 7.44
N ASP A 572 -0.72 -33.19 7.22
CA ASP A 572 0.13 -32.50 8.17
C ASP A 572 -0.14 -30.98 8.15
N ARG A 573 -0.73 -30.50 9.24
CA ARG A 573 -1.05 -29.09 9.51
C ARG A 573 -0.25 -28.52 10.69
N THR A 574 0.71 -29.27 11.23
CA THR A 574 1.46 -28.89 12.44
C THR A 574 2.30 -27.62 12.26
N ASN A 575 2.57 -27.23 11.00
CA ASN A 575 3.31 -26.03 10.63
C ASN A 575 2.47 -24.74 10.59
N ALA A 576 1.18 -24.75 10.93
CA ALA A 576 0.29 -23.59 10.81
C ALA A 576 0.87 -22.34 11.50
N ASP A 577 1.32 -22.47 12.75
CA ASP A 577 1.91 -21.36 13.52
C ASP A 577 3.20 -20.83 12.89
N GLU A 578 4.02 -21.71 12.30
CA GLU A 578 5.26 -21.29 11.65
C GLU A 578 4.96 -20.55 10.34
N LEU A 579 3.92 -20.94 9.60
CA LEU A 579 3.49 -20.27 8.38
C LEU A 579 3.02 -18.83 8.64
N PHE A 580 2.28 -18.57 9.73
CA PHE A 580 1.88 -17.20 10.10
C PHE A 580 3.05 -16.34 10.61
N LYS A 581 4.14 -16.95 11.10
CA LYS A 581 5.35 -16.22 11.49
C LYS A 581 6.20 -15.82 10.29
N GLN A 582 6.07 -16.51 9.15
CA GLN A 582 6.83 -16.17 7.96
C GLN A 582 6.41 -14.79 7.46
N LYS A 583 7.41 -13.94 7.24
CA LYS A 583 7.24 -12.64 6.60
C LYS A 583 7.74 -12.79 5.18
N ASP A 584 6.93 -12.45 4.18
CA ASP A 584 7.38 -12.34 2.79
C ASP A 584 8.26 -11.10 2.63
N ASN A 585 9.45 -11.15 3.24
CA ASN A 585 10.46 -10.12 3.20
C ASN A 585 11.10 -10.04 1.82
N VAL A 586 11.54 -8.85 1.44
CA VAL A 586 12.31 -8.64 0.22
C VAL A 586 13.73 -9.19 0.40
N LEU A 587 14.31 -8.98 1.58
CA LEU A 587 15.65 -9.45 1.93
C LEU A 587 15.60 -10.16 3.28
N ASP A 588 15.98 -11.43 3.30
CA ASP A 588 15.97 -12.28 4.50
C ASP A 588 17.34 -12.97 4.71
N SER A 589 17.61 -13.41 5.94
CA SER A 589 18.80 -14.22 6.26
C SER A 589 18.59 -15.70 6.00
N LYS A 590 17.33 -16.15 5.93
CA LYS A 590 16.96 -17.53 5.66
C LYS A 590 15.66 -17.60 4.85
N ILE A 591 15.45 -18.73 4.19
CA ILE A 591 14.18 -19.06 3.54
C ILE A 591 13.51 -20.21 4.29
N TYR A 592 12.19 -20.15 4.43
CA TYR A 592 11.38 -21.24 4.94
C TYR A 592 10.66 -21.92 3.77
N SER A 593 11.07 -23.15 3.46
CA SER A 593 10.60 -23.89 2.28
C SER A 593 10.21 -25.33 2.64
N PRO A 594 9.25 -25.55 3.55
CA PRO A 594 8.69 -26.88 3.75
C PRO A 594 7.99 -27.32 2.46
N ASP A 595 7.86 -28.64 2.28
CA ASP A 595 7.09 -29.22 1.16
C ASP A 595 7.59 -28.76 -0.22
N ALA A 596 8.90 -28.55 -0.35
CA ALA A 596 9.55 -28.05 -1.54
C ALA A 596 10.94 -28.64 -1.75
N VAL A 597 11.40 -28.53 -2.99
CA VAL A 597 12.77 -28.81 -3.42
C VAL A 597 13.45 -27.49 -3.77
N VAL A 598 14.74 -27.37 -3.45
CA VAL A 598 15.53 -26.15 -3.67
C VAL A 598 16.62 -26.43 -4.69
N PHE A 599 16.66 -25.66 -5.77
CA PHE A 599 17.68 -25.73 -6.81
C PHE A 599 18.56 -24.48 -6.77
N SER A 600 19.87 -24.64 -6.93
CA SER A 600 20.81 -23.51 -6.93
C SER A 600 21.68 -23.47 -8.19
N SER A 601 21.94 -22.28 -8.73
CA SER A 601 22.88 -22.11 -9.84
C SER A 601 24.33 -22.09 -9.35
N GLN A 602 25.27 -22.19 -10.28
CA GLN A 602 26.64 -21.72 -10.03
C GLN A 602 26.64 -20.20 -9.79
N PRO A 603 27.62 -19.67 -9.03
CA PRO A 603 27.75 -18.23 -8.82
C PRO A 603 27.93 -17.49 -10.15
N PHE A 604 27.33 -16.32 -10.28
CA PHE A 604 27.52 -15.47 -11.47
C PHE A 604 28.96 -14.96 -11.53
N GLU A 605 29.63 -15.18 -12.66
CA GLU A 605 31.02 -14.75 -12.89
C GLU A 605 31.16 -13.22 -13.07
N LYS A 606 30.07 -12.58 -13.52
CA LYS A 606 29.94 -11.13 -13.71
C LYS A 606 28.59 -10.65 -13.17
N PRO A 607 28.44 -9.37 -12.79
CA PRO A 607 27.13 -8.82 -12.44
C PRO A 607 26.15 -8.96 -13.62
N VAL A 608 24.89 -9.21 -13.30
CA VAL A 608 23.81 -9.36 -14.30
C VAL A 608 22.63 -8.51 -13.87
N GLU A 609 22.05 -7.76 -14.79
CA GLU A 609 20.79 -7.06 -14.55
C GLU A 609 19.63 -8.00 -14.91
N PHE A 610 18.92 -8.49 -13.89
CA PHE A 610 17.66 -9.19 -14.06
C PHE A 610 16.55 -8.14 -14.16
N THR A 611 15.89 -8.05 -15.30
CA THR A 611 14.78 -7.10 -15.51
C THR A 611 13.67 -7.76 -16.28
N GLY A 612 12.57 -8.04 -15.60
CA GLY A 612 11.42 -8.72 -16.18
C GLY A 612 10.77 -9.68 -15.21
N ASN A 613 9.96 -10.56 -15.75
CA ASN A 613 9.41 -11.72 -15.06
C ASN A 613 10.10 -12.97 -15.64
N PHE A 614 10.57 -13.89 -14.79
CA PHE A 614 11.03 -15.18 -15.30
C PHE A 614 9.86 -15.92 -15.94
N VAL A 615 10.12 -16.73 -16.95
CA VAL A 615 9.13 -17.67 -17.50
C VAL A 615 9.65 -19.08 -17.29
N GLY A 616 8.77 -20.07 -17.22
CA GLY A 616 9.22 -21.46 -17.06
C GLY A 616 8.29 -22.45 -17.72
N ASN A 617 8.84 -23.63 -18.00
CA ASN A 617 8.04 -24.80 -18.31
C ASN A 617 8.43 -25.91 -17.32
N LEU A 618 7.53 -26.21 -16.41
CA LEU A 618 7.68 -27.26 -15.43
C LEU A 618 7.07 -28.54 -15.98
N LYS A 619 7.93 -29.52 -16.26
CA LYS A 619 7.53 -30.87 -16.65
C LYS A 619 7.44 -31.74 -15.41
N LEU A 620 6.24 -32.21 -15.11
CA LEU A 620 5.99 -33.03 -13.93
C LEU A 620 5.06 -34.20 -14.21
N SER A 621 5.12 -35.22 -13.35
CA SER A 621 4.04 -36.20 -13.20
C SER A 621 3.64 -36.24 -11.72
N VAL A 622 2.35 -36.40 -11.42
CA VAL A 622 1.83 -36.47 -10.05
C VAL A 622 0.85 -37.63 -9.90
N ASN A 623 0.79 -38.27 -8.73
CA ASN A 623 -0.15 -39.36 -8.42
C ASN A 623 -1.62 -38.90 -8.21
N LYS A 624 -1.95 -37.66 -8.60
CA LYS A 624 -3.27 -37.02 -8.43
C LYS A 624 -3.81 -36.51 -9.77
N LYS A 625 -5.08 -36.12 -9.79
CA LYS A 625 -5.75 -35.52 -10.98
C LYS A 625 -5.54 -34.01 -11.08
N ASP A 626 -5.02 -33.39 -10.03
CA ASP A 626 -4.68 -31.97 -9.99
C ASP A 626 -3.64 -31.71 -8.89
N VAL A 627 -2.95 -30.57 -8.98
CA VAL A 627 -2.01 -30.10 -7.94
C VAL A 627 -1.81 -28.60 -8.08
N ASP A 628 -1.68 -27.90 -6.94
CA ASP A 628 -1.30 -26.49 -6.89
C ASP A 628 0.19 -26.39 -6.55
N VAL A 629 0.97 -25.81 -7.46
CA VAL A 629 2.43 -25.65 -7.32
C VAL A 629 2.81 -24.20 -7.09
N TYR A 630 3.94 -23.97 -6.44
CA TYR A 630 4.54 -22.64 -6.33
C TYR A 630 6.02 -22.67 -6.71
N MET A 631 6.50 -21.53 -7.21
CA MET A 631 7.92 -21.25 -7.43
C MET A 631 8.28 -19.92 -6.79
N LYS A 632 9.32 -19.88 -5.95
CA LYS A 632 9.93 -18.64 -5.46
C LYS A 632 11.38 -18.58 -5.96
N LEU A 633 11.70 -17.51 -6.69
CA LEU A 633 13.04 -17.27 -7.21
C LEU A 633 13.73 -16.24 -6.32
N TYR A 634 14.95 -16.55 -5.87
CA TYR A 634 15.77 -15.68 -5.04
C TYR A 634 17.13 -15.45 -5.69
N GLU A 635 17.70 -14.28 -5.45
CA GLU A 635 19.15 -14.08 -5.44
C GLU A 635 19.65 -14.47 -4.04
N LYS A 636 20.56 -15.44 -3.94
CA LYS A 636 21.35 -15.61 -2.72
C LYS A 636 22.63 -14.80 -2.89
N THR A 637 22.76 -13.73 -2.09
CA THR A 637 23.89 -12.80 -2.17
C THR A 637 25.19 -13.47 -1.73
N LYS A 638 26.33 -12.89 -2.09
CA LYS A 638 27.65 -13.35 -1.63
C LYS A 638 27.78 -13.39 -0.10
N GLU A 639 27.04 -12.55 0.61
CA GLU A 639 26.95 -12.53 2.08
C GLU A 639 25.98 -13.59 2.65
N GLY A 640 25.34 -14.39 1.79
CA GLY A 640 24.44 -15.46 2.18
C GLY A 640 23.00 -15.04 2.50
N LYS A 641 22.61 -13.79 2.18
CA LYS A 641 21.20 -13.33 2.31
C LYS A 641 20.38 -13.73 1.10
N TYR A 642 19.07 -13.85 1.26
CA TYR A 642 18.13 -14.20 0.20
C TYR A 642 17.28 -12.98 -0.17
N PHE A 643 17.41 -12.53 -1.41
CA PHE A 643 16.63 -11.45 -1.98
C PHE A 643 15.53 -12.04 -2.87
N LEU A 644 14.27 -11.81 -2.55
CA LEU A 644 13.13 -12.33 -3.32
C LEU A 644 13.04 -11.61 -4.67
N LEU A 645 13.20 -12.34 -5.76
CA LEU A 645 13.11 -11.81 -7.12
C LEU A 645 11.69 -11.93 -7.68
N SER A 646 11.04 -13.08 -7.54
CA SER A 646 9.72 -13.29 -8.13
C SER A 646 9.03 -14.51 -7.53
N THR A 647 7.70 -14.44 -7.42
CA THR A 647 6.83 -15.54 -6.97
C THR A 647 5.85 -15.95 -8.07
N TYR A 648 5.70 -17.25 -8.26
CA TYR A 648 4.66 -17.86 -9.09
C TYR A 648 3.83 -18.84 -8.26
N TYR A 649 2.52 -18.80 -8.46
CA TYR A 649 1.55 -19.79 -7.99
C TYR A 649 0.78 -20.32 -9.20
N GLY A 650 0.43 -21.60 -9.22
CA GLY A 650 -0.30 -22.14 -10.37
C GLY A 650 -1.06 -23.41 -10.06
N ARG A 651 -2.33 -23.44 -10.49
CA ARG A 651 -3.16 -24.65 -10.51
C ARG A 651 -2.91 -25.44 -11.79
N ALA A 652 -2.40 -26.66 -11.64
CA ALA A 652 -1.95 -27.45 -12.79
C ALA A 652 -3.07 -27.74 -13.80
N SER A 653 -4.31 -27.99 -13.33
CA SER A 653 -5.45 -28.20 -14.21
C SER A 653 -5.89 -26.97 -15.01
N TYR A 654 -5.41 -25.76 -14.70
CA TYR A 654 -5.63 -24.54 -15.47
C TYR A 654 -4.38 -24.06 -16.22
N ALA A 655 -3.26 -24.79 -16.15
CA ALA A 655 -1.98 -24.35 -16.73
C ALA A 655 -2.03 -24.11 -18.25
N LYS A 656 -2.94 -24.76 -18.97
CA LYS A 656 -3.14 -24.57 -20.42
C LYS A 656 -4.13 -23.47 -20.77
N SER A 657 -5.02 -23.12 -19.85
CA SER A 657 -6.06 -22.10 -20.03
C SER A 657 -6.64 -21.75 -18.67
N SER A 658 -6.64 -20.46 -18.33
CA SER A 658 -7.31 -19.97 -17.12
C SER A 658 -8.84 -19.96 -17.23
N GLU A 659 -9.39 -20.15 -18.43
CA GLU A 659 -10.82 -20.15 -18.73
C GLU A 659 -11.42 -21.56 -18.72
N LYS A 660 -10.61 -22.60 -19.00
CA LYS A 660 -11.08 -23.98 -19.18
C LYS A 660 -10.21 -24.96 -18.41
N ARG A 661 -10.78 -25.54 -17.37
CA ARG A 661 -10.12 -26.57 -16.56
C ARG A 661 -9.92 -27.84 -17.37
N LYS A 662 -8.71 -28.40 -17.30
CA LYS A 662 -8.34 -29.70 -17.86
C LYS A 662 -7.56 -30.49 -16.81
N LEU A 663 -8.21 -31.50 -16.23
CA LEU A 663 -7.57 -32.37 -15.23
C LEU A 663 -6.34 -33.09 -15.78
N LEU A 664 -5.40 -33.33 -14.90
CA LEU A 664 -4.21 -34.14 -15.17
C LEU A 664 -4.57 -35.63 -15.26
N ARG A 665 -3.68 -36.39 -15.86
CA ARG A 665 -3.71 -37.85 -15.79
C ARG A 665 -2.67 -38.29 -14.76
N GLU A 666 -3.09 -39.08 -13.79
CA GLU A 666 -2.22 -39.59 -12.73
C GLU A 666 -0.99 -40.27 -13.32
N ASN A 667 0.19 -39.95 -12.77
CA ASN A 667 1.50 -40.48 -13.15
C ASN A 667 1.86 -40.32 -14.63
N LYS A 668 1.24 -39.36 -15.34
CA LYS A 668 1.62 -38.97 -16.70
C LYS A 668 2.34 -37.63 -16.68
N GLU A 669 3.39 -37.53 -17.48
CA GLU A 669 4.11 -36.27 -17.71
C GLU A 669 3.17 -35.21 -18.30
N THR A 670 3.20 -34.02 -17.71
CA THR A 670 2.46 -32.84 -18.15
C THR A 670 3.36 -31.60 -18.08
N ASP A 671 3.07 -30.64 -18.95
CA ASP A 671 3.71 -29.34 -18.99
C ASP A 671 2.87 -28.32 -18.20
N ILE A 672 3.50 -27.62 -17.27
CA ILE A 672 2.95 -26.50 -16.51
C ILE A 672 3.73 -25.24 -16.86
N ALA A 673 3.09 -24.34 -17.61
CA ALA A 673 3.70 -23.07 -17.97
C ALA A 673 3.69 -22.12 -16.76
N ALA A 674 4.87 -21.75 -16.29
CA ALA A 674 5.04 -20.69 -15.29
C ALA A 674 5.08 -19.34 -16.02
N VAL A 675 3.91 -18.73 -16.08
CA VAL A 675 3.65 -17.40 -16.67
C VAL A 675 2.75 -16.61 -15.72
N ASN A 676 2.61 -15.30 -15.93
CA ASN A 676 1.81 -14.44 -15.05
C ASN A 676 2.32 -14.40 -13.59
N ASN A 677 3.64 -14.24 -13.44
CA ASN A 677 4.35 -14.03 -12.18
C ASN A 677 4.91 -12.61 -12.09
N GLU A 678 5.40 -12.27 -10.90
CA GLU A 678 5.88 -10.93 -10.54
C GLU A 678 7.07 -10.50 -11.41
N PHE A 679 7.05 -9.24 -11.85
CA PHE A 679 8.14 -8.53 -12.49
C PHE A 679 9.04 -7.89 -11.44
N VAL A 680 10.35 -7.95 -11.64
CA VAL A 680 11.33 -7.21 -10.85
C VAL A 680 12.45 -6.69 -11.73
N SER A 681 13.08 -5.59 -11.30
CA SER A 681 14.35 -5.14 -11.87
C SER A 681 15.41 -5.02 -10.77
N LYS A 682 16.48 -5.80 -10.88
CA LYS A 682 17.54 -5.91 -9.87
C LYS A 682 18.88 -6.21 -10.54
N LYS A 683 19.91 -5.47 -10.15
CA LYS A 683 21.29 -5.84 -10.44
C LYS A 683 21.73 -6.96 -9.48
N ILE A 684 21.92 -8.17 -10.01
CA ILE A 684 22.51 -9.31 -9.30
C ILE A 684 24.03 -9.16 -9.34
N GLU A 685 24.67 -9.22 -8.17
CA GLU A 685 26.12 -8.99 -8.07
C GLU A 685 26.94 -10.23 -8.45
N LYS A 686 28.19 -9.99 -8.87
CA LYS A 686 29.17 -11.08 -9.06
C LYS A 686 29.29 -11.91 -7.79
N GLY A 687 29.29 -13.23 -7.93
CA GLY A 687 29.38 -14.19 -6.82
C GLY A 687 28.05 -14.52 -6.14
N SER A 688 26.96 -13.82 -6.48
CA SER A 688 25.60 -14.23 -6.11
C SER A 688 25.19 -15.49 -6.89
N THR A 689 24.21 -16.23 -6.38
CA THR A 689 23.61 -17.41 -7.02
C THR A 689 22.10 -17.22 -7.18
N LEU A 690 21.50 -17.85 -8.18
CA LEU A 690 20.05 -18.02 -8.23
C LEU A 690 19.65 -19.21 -7.37
N VAL A 691 18.56 -19.05 -6.62
CA VAL A 691 17.94 -20.12 -5.83
C VAL A 691 16.47 -20.21 -6.22
N LEU A 692 16.05 -21.35 -6.76
CA LEU A 692 14.66 -21.65 -7.09
C LEU A 692 14.10 -22.61 -6.03
N VAL A 693 13.07 -22.17 -5.32
CA VAL A 693 12.26 -23.03 -4.45
C VAL A 693 11.03 -23.48 -5.24
N LEU A 694 10.83 -24.78 -5.38
CA LEU A 694 9.71 -25.39 -6.10
C LEU A 694 8.96 -26.35 -5.19
N GLY A 695 7.67 -26.10 -4.93
CA GLY A 695 6.89 -26.91 -3.99
C GLY A 695 5.40 -26.96 -4.27
N VAL A 696 4.66 -27.56 -3.34
CA VAL A 696 3.20 -27.67 -3.34
C VAL A 696 2.60 -26.61 -2.43
N ILE A 697 1.53 -25.96 -2.87
CA ILE A 697 0.82 -24.97 -2.06
C ILE A 697 0.14 -25.67 -0.87
N LYS A 698 0.66 -25.40 0.33
CA LYS A 698 0.18 -25.91 1.62
C LYS A 698 0.22 -24.81 2.68
N ASN A 699 -0.68 -23.82 2.58
CA ASN A 699 -0.71 -22.68 3.51
C ASN A 699 -2.13 -22.20 3.86
N PRO A 700 -2.34 -21.59 5.05
CA PRO A 700 -3.67 -21.16 5.51
C PRO A 700 -4.23 -19.92 4.78
N LEU A 701 -3.41 -19.24 3.97
CA LEU A 701 -3.78 -18.01 3.26
C LEU A 701 -4.29 -18.26 1.84
N MET A 702 -4.23 -19.50 1.37
CA MET A 702 -4.68 -19.94 0.05
C MET A 702 -5.51 -21.21 0.14
N GLN A 703 -6.44 -21.37 -0.78
CA GLN A 703 -7.20 -22.60 -0.98
C GLN A 703 -6.26 -23.81 -1.17
N ILE A 704 -6.57 -24.93 -0.53
CA ILE A 704 -5.78 -26.17 -0.65
C ILE A 704 -6.37 -27.09 -1.72
N ASN A 705 -5.53 -27.54 -2.66
CA ASN A 705 -5.85 -28.55 -3.65
C ASN A 705 -5.38 -29.94 -3.20
N TYR A 706 -6.33 -30.81 -2.87
CA TYR A 706 -6.10 -32.20 -2.46
C TYR A 706 -5.97 -33.16 -3.66
N GLY A 707 -6.22 -32.67 -4.87
CA GLY A 707 -5.90 -33.35 -6.12
C GLY A 707 -6.93 -34.37 -6.59
N THR A 708 -8.17 -34.32 -6.08
CA THR A 708 -9.22 -35.29 -6.42
C THR A 708 -9.82 -35.07 -7.81
N GLY A 709 -9.71 -33.83 -8.31
CA GLY A 709 -10.35 -33.37 -9.54
C GLY A 709 -11.76 -32.80 -9.36
N LYS A 710 -12.32 -32.81 -8.13
CA LYS A 710 -13.54 -32.07 -7.76
C LYS A 710 -13.30 -30.55 -7.81
N ASP A 711 -14.35 -29.76 -7.60
CA ASP A 711 -14.15 -28.35 -7.25
C ASP A 711 -13.31 -28.28 -5.98
N VAL A 712 -12.18 -27.58 -6.05
CA VAL A 712 -11.24 -27.47 -4.94
C VAL A 712 -11.88 -26.79 -3.72
N SER A 713 -12.93 -26.00 -3.94
CA SER A 713 -13.69 -25.36 -2.86
C SER A 713 -14.50 -26.33 -2.01
N GLU A 714 -14.70 -27.56 -2.50
CA GLU A 714 -15.46 -28.63 -1.85
C GLU A 714 -14.59 -29.75 -1.30
N GLU A 715 -13.29 -29.77 -1.65
CA GLU A 715 -12.35 -30.78 -1.15
C GLU A 715 -12.02 -30.54 0.33
N THR A 716 -11.75 -31.62 1.06
CA THR A 716 -11.47 -31.61 2.50
C THR A 716 -10.22 -32.41 2.83
N ILE A 717 -9.74 -32.32 4.06
CA ILE A 717 -8.62 -33.13 4.55
C ILE A 717 -8.87 -34.65 4.46
N LYS A 718 -10.14 -35.09 4.35
CA LYS A 718 -10.47 -36.51 4.13
C LYS A 718 -10.01 -36.98 2.74
N ASP A 719 -9.91 -36.07 1.78
CA ASP A 719 -9.40 -36.35 0.44
C ASP A 719 -7.86 -36.49 0.40
N ALA A 720 -7.16 -36.12 1.48
CA ALA A 720 -5.70 -36.25 1.64
C ALA A 720 -5.25 -37.67 2.03
N ALA A 721 -6.02 -38.72 1.73
CA ALA A 721 -5.76 -40.08 2.18
C ALA A 721 -4.35 -40.60 1.80
N VAL A 722 -3.90 -40.25 0.59
CA VAL A 722 -2.58 -40.55 0.06
C VAL A 722 -1.81 -39.24 -0.10
N PRO A 723 -0.53 -39.15 0.31
CA PRO A 723 0.33 -38.00 0.05
C PRO A 723 0.40 -37.63 -1.44
N VAL A 724 0.67 -36.37 -1.72
CA VAL A 724 0.93 -35.91 -3.09
C VAL A 724 2.36 -36.29 -3.44
N GLU A 725 2.54 -37.13 -4.45
CA GLU A 725 3.83 -37.59 -4.93
C GLU A 725 4.08 -37.01 -6.33
N ILE A 726 5.13 -36.21 -6.46
CA ILE A 726 5.47 -35.49 -7.69
C ILE A 726 6.86 -35.92 -8.14
N LYS A 727 7.03 -36.06 -9.46
CA LYS A 727 8.34 -36.15 -10.12
C LYS A 727 8.52 -34.90 -10.97
N PHE A 728 9.52 -34.09 -10.66
CA PHE A 728 9.91 -32.93 -11.46
C PHE A 728 11.02 -33.35 -12.43
N TYR A 729 10.74 -33.39 -13.73
CA TYR A 729 11.69 -33.90 -14.72
C TYR A 729 12.78 -32.88 -15.02
N ASN A 730 14.01 -33.35 -15.26
CA ASN A 730 15.21 -32.53 -15.50
C ASN A 730 15.22 -31.79 -16.86
N ASN A 731 14.20 -32.01 -17.69
CA ASN A 731 13.93 -31.18 -18.87
C ASN A 731 12.99 -29.99 -18.57
N SER A 732 12.60 -29.78 -17.30
CA SER A 732 11.98 -28.55 -16.82
C SER A 732 12.99 -27.41 -16.79
N PHE A 733 12.52 -26.19 -17.02
CA PHE A 733 13.40 -25.02 -17.04
C PHE A 733 12.70 -23.75 -16.56
N ILE A 734 13.52 -22.80 -16.13
CA ILE A 734 13.17 -21.38 -16.04
C ILE A 734 14.07 -20.58 -17.00
N GLU A 735 13.53 -19.49 -17.53
CA GLU A 735 14.25 -18.50 -18.32
C GLU A 735 14.15 -17.16 -17.61
N ILE A 736 15.31 -16.57 -17.32
CA ILE A 736 15.38 -15.27 -16.68
C ILE A 736 15.73 -14.19 -17.72
N PRO A 737 14.98 -13.08 -17.77
CA PRO A 737 15.29 -11.97 -18.66
C PRO A 737 16.50 -11.19 -18.11
N ILE A 738 17.48 -10.95 -18.98
CA ILE A 738 18.70 -10.25 -18.61
C ILE A 738 18.95 -9.07 -19.54
N SER A 739 19.33 -7.91 -18.98
CA SER A 739 19.87 -6.81 -19.78
C SER A 739 21.36 -7.05 -19.96
N LEU A 740 21.79 -7.35 -21.19
CA LEU A 740 23.20 -7.29 -21.56
C LEU A 740 23.52 -5.82 -21.83
N ASN A 741 24.19 -5.17 -20.88
CA ASN A 741 24.87 -3.90 -21.15
C ASN A 741 26.09 -4.14 -22.03
#